data_AF-A0A150RCN8-F1
#
_entry.id   AF-A0A150RCN8-F1
#
_cell.length_a   1.000
_cell.length_b   1.000
_cell.length_c   1.000
_cell.angle_alpha   90.00
_cell.angle_beta   90.00
_cell.angle_gamma   90.00
#
_symmetry.space_group_name_H-M   'P 1'
#
loop_
_entity.id
_entity.type
_entity.pdbx_description
1 polymer ?
#
loop_
_entity_poly.entity_id
_entity_poly.type
_entity_poly.pdbx_seq_one_letter_code
_entity_poly.pdbx_strand_id
1 'polypeptide(L)'
;MLGEAWERNLDDLVKDGIPIDLVCFTGDVADHGTPEEYGPATEFVEATLGRLHVPKERFFVVPGNHDIHRGTNQAAWKKLRSLLFDVPAIERSRWLQGGKTPRGLRDKQREQVLERGAAFRAWLSSIGREALLPDRSLHGRLGYSVRVPGLPFDVQVIGLDSAWLCGDNADSGNLLLTEDQVVRLATNEHGKTLPGFRVALMHHPLTDLSDADGCRDLLAEHVDLVLRGHLHREEIAAWVGPGQILRQVAAGCLYEGSRGNTWPNACHLFDVTLDAAGRPKRYDVRLRGFSDRQAGFWFDDGSLYAEAPNGRLTWVVRPPSEPPPPSSTRGRVFVGRREELQRIAEALLPSAGERKPAAICAVQGMPGVGKSYLAEQFRLDRASDFPGGAVLVALQPEEGRAAEPLSTALLGDIAAQLSLRAPPEEMAARVRDRLRVPLTLLRVENVDSEAAAGAVVWLARWLRDCPMIVTGRYKGLGNGAGWVRVPVAEFDEPTALEQLEAELPPERVRGKREELRRLVRELGRLPLALHLAAGYLREGGYDAGTFLEELRRSGFDLDPNHPDDRLLQEDRRRANLHRTFSLSLALLGRQLGADADALLAGLRALGHGPLGGFGRSLGEALAGLAAVDFARLMNTSGKLSLVMPAEEREDDAWRIHPLLAEWLRRGADETAVLTRMTEWFVTRLRAEAEQPWKDVTREAGALSAWLARVGGEEVVRVERAGSQYAIQNGPFHVWMEFCARGLRERSDPKERSDLLWTLANVAQRMGAMDSAAEAAEQKLAVDRDRGDEREAALAAGCRADILQARGQLDEALRIR
;
A
#
# COMPACT_ATOMS: atom_id res chain seq x y z
N MET A 1 -41.03 -7.22 14.98
CA MET A 1 -39.72 -7.83 15.31
C MET A 1 -38.85 -6.96 16.21
N LEU A 2 -38.82 -5.62 16.08
CA LEU A 2 -38.00 -4.75 16.96
C LEU A 2 -38.78 -3.96 18.03
N GLY A 3 -40.11 -3.91 17.92
CA GLY A 3 -41.03 -3.42 18.96
C GLY A 3 -40.87 -1.94 19.32
N GLU A 4 -41.38 -1.57 20.50
CA GLU A 4 -41.32 -0.18 21.00
C GLU A 4 -39.89 0.37 21.14
N ALA A 5 -38.88 -0.50 21.29
CA ALA A 5 -37.50 -0.07 21.38
C ALA A 5 -37.02 0.60 20.08
N TRP A 6 -37.42 0.07 18.92
CA TRP A 6 -37.15 0.70 17.62
C TRP A 6 -37.87 2.03 17.47
N GLU A 7 -39.13 2.09 17.86
CA GLU A 7 -39.92 3.32 17.84
C GLU A 7 -39.27 4.44 18.66
N ARG A 8 -38.80 4.13 19.88
CA ARG A 8 -38.04 5.07 20.72
C ARG A 8 -36.73 5.48 20.07
N ASN A 9 -36.03 4.56 19.41
CA ASN A 9 -34.81 4.88 18.66
C ASN A 9 -35.08 5.89 17.55
N LEU A 10 -36.14 5.70 16.76
CA LEU A 10 -36.54 6.65 15.72
C LEU A 10 -36.88 8.02 16.31
N ASP A 11 -37.64 8.05 17.42
CA ASP A 11 -37.96 9.30 18.11
C ASP A 11 -36.68 10.02 18.59
N ASP A 12 -35.69 9.28 19.08
CA ASP A 12 -34.39 9.82 19.52
C ASP A 12 -33.54 10.35 18.35
N LEU A 13 -33.64 9.76 17.16
CA LEU A 13 -32.97 10.28 15.97
C LEU A 13 -33.61 11.60 15.51
N VAL A 14 -34.94 11.72 15.61
CA VAL A 14 -35.67 12.95 15.21
C VAL A 14 -35.49 14.09 16.22
N LYS A 15 -35.29 13.79 17.52
CA LYS A 15 -35.10 14.81 18.58
C LYS A 15 -33.90 15.73 18.37
N ASP A 16 -32.87 15.28 17.65
CA ASP A 16 -31.66 16.08 17.39
C ASP A 16 -31.95 17.28 16.45
N GLY A 17 -33.16 17.37 15.87
CA GLY A 17 -33.63 18.52 15.10
C GLY A 17 -33.09 18.61 13.67
N ILE A 18 -32.34 17.59 13.23
CA ILE A 18 -31.87 17.45 11.85
C ILE A 18 -32.93 16.68 11.06
N PRO A 19 -33.52 17.26 10.00
CA PRO A 19 -34.48 16.54 9.15
C PRO A 19 -33.79 15.40 8.41
N ILE A 20 -34.47 14.25 8.31
CA ILE A 20 -33.96 13.09 7.57
C ILE A 20 -34.44 13.19 6.13
N ASP A 21 -33.51 13.26 5.18
CA ASP A 21 -33.83 13.42 3.77
C ASP A 21 -34.13 12.10 3.04
N LEU A 22 -33.46 11.02 3.44
CA LEU A 22 -33.45 9.72 2.76
C LEU A 22 -33.41 8.56 3.76
N VAL A 23 -34.04 7.44 3.41
CA VAL A 23 -33.86 6.16 4.11
C VAL A 23 -33.35 5.14 3.10
N CYS A 24 -32.15 4.61 3.35
CA CYS A 24 -31.49 3.61 2.52
C CYS A 24 -31.47 2.25 3.22
N PHE A 25 -31.92 1.19 2.53
CA PHE A 25 -32.00 -0.17 3.06
C PHE A 25 -31.21 -1.13 2.16
N THR A 26 -30.15 -1.75 2.67
CA THR A 26 -29.16 -2.49 1.87
C THR A 26 -29.50 -3.98 1.69
N GLY A 27 -30.78 -4.32 1.63
CA GLY A 27 -31.29 -5.68 1.37
C GLY A 27 -31.63 -6.52 2.60
N ASP A 28 -32.06 -7.75 2.33
CA ASP A 28 -32.63 -8.71 3.28
C ASP A 28 -33.90 -8.16 3.96
N VAL A 29 -34.84 -7.73 3.12
CA VAL A 29 -36.17 -7.32 3.57
C VAL A 29 -37.01 -8.54 4.00
N ALA A 30 -36.88 -9.64 3.27
CA ALA A 30 -37.46 -10.95 3.57
C ALA A 30 -36.40 -11.95 4.05
N ASP A 31 -36.79 -13.12 4.58
CA ASP A 31 -35.87 -14.22 4.95
C ASP A 31 -35.77 -15.27 3.83
N HIS A 32 -36.86 -15.52 3.08
CA HIS A 32 -36.88 -16.53 2.00
C HIS A 32 -37.34 -15.98 0.64
N GLY A 33 -37.63 -14.68 0.56
CA GLY A 33 -38.02 -13.99 -0.65
C GLY A 33 -39.41 -14.40 -1.14
N THR A 34 -40.28 -14.90 -0.26
CA THR A 34 -41.63 -15.30 -0.65
C THR A 34 -42.59 -14.10 -0.64
N PRO A 35 -43.64 -14.09 -1.48
CA PRO A 35 -44.59 -12.97 -1.54
C PRO A 35 -45.24 -12.61 -0.20
N GLU A 36 -45.46 -13.61 0.66
CA GLU A 36 -46.14 -13.45 1.95
C GLU A 36 -45.32 -12.65 2.96
N GLU A 37 -43.99 -12.66 2.86
CA GLU A 37 -43.07 -11.95 3.77
C GLU A 37 -43.12 -10.42 3.59
N TYR A 38 -43.50 -9.96 2.39
CA TYR A 38 -43.49 -8.55 2.04
C TYR A 38 -44.67 -7.73 2.60
N GLY A 39 -45.74 -8.41 3.07
CA GLY A 39 -46.84 -7.75 3.79
C GLY A 39 -46.36 -7.11 5.10
N PRO A 40 -45.87 -7.91 6.06
CA PRO A 40 -45.27 -7.40 7.30
C PRO A 40 -44.10 -6.44 7.06
N ALA A 41 -43.30 -6.66 6.01
CA ALA A 41 -42.21 -5.74 5.66
C ALA A 41 -42.74 -4.35 5.24
N THR A 42 -43.86 -4.29 4.52
CA THR A 42 -44.51 -3.04 4.15
C THR A 42 -44.96 -2.26 5.38
N GLU A 43 -45.64 -2.93 6.33
CA GLU A 43 -46.07 -2.30 7.58
C GLU A 43 -44.90 -1.72 8.36
N PHE A 44 -43.78 -2.46 8.45
CA PHE A 44 -42.56 -2.00 9.11
C PHE A 44 -41.92 -0.78 8.44
N VAL A 45 -41.81 -0.80 7.11
CA VAL A 45 -41.24 0.32 6.33
C VAL A 45 -42.12 1.55 6.46
N GLU A 46 -43.44 1.42 6.30
CA GLU A 46 -44.37 2.54 6.41
C GLU A 46 -44.38 3.17 7.81
N ALA A 47 -44.35 2.34 8.86
CA ALA A 47 -44.26 2.82 10.23
C ALA A 47 -42.94 3.57 10.48
N THR A 48 -41.81 3.04 9.98
CA THR A 48 -40.49 3.66 10.11
C THR A 48 -40.45 5.01 9.39
N LEU A 49 -40.91 5.06 8.14
CA LEU A 49 -40.96 6.29 7.34
C LEU A 49 -41.88 7.34 7.95
N GLY A 50 -43.07 6.94 8.41
CA GLY A 50 -44.03 7.83 9.05
C GLY A 50 -43.47 8.51 10.29
N ARG A 51 -42.70 7.78 11.10
CA ARG A 51 -42.10 8.30 12.35
C ARG A 51 -40.89 9.19 12.09
N LEU A 52 -40.11 8.90 11.06
CA LEU A 52 -39.01 9.75 10.60
C LEU A 52 -39.49 10.95 9.77
N HIS A 53 -40.79 11.05 9.47
CA HIS A 53 -41.39 12.05 8.59
C HIS A 53 -40.79 12.06 7.17
N VAL A 54 -40.37 10.89 6.69
CA VAL A 54 -39.77 10.70 5.36
C VAL A 54 -40.85 10.17 4.41
N PRO A 55 -41.10 10.83 3.27
CA PRO A 55 -42.09 10.34 2.32
C PRO A 55 -41.58 9.08 1.60
N LYS A 56 -42.50 8.21 1.16
CA LYS A 56 -42.14 6.95 0.47
C LYS A 56 -41.20 7.17 -0.70
N GLU A 57 -41.33 8.31 -1.39
CA GLU A 57 -40.51 8.69 -2.53
C GLU A 57 -39.00 8.77 -2.22
N ARG A 58 -38.65 8.86 -0.93
CA ARG A 58 -37.29 8.96 -0.39
C ARG A 58 -36.78 7.67 0.28
N PHE A 59 -37.56 6.58 0.18
CA PHE A 59 -37.13 5.25 0.57
C PHE A 59 -36.42 4.56 -0.60
N PHE A 60 -35.20 4.10 -0.39
CA PHE A 60 -34.37 3.43 -1.37
C PHE A 60 -33.90 2.09 -0.83
N VAL A 61 -34.05 1.04 -1.62
CA VAL A 61 -33.73 -0.33 -1.21
C VAL A 61 -33.13 -1.12 -2.36
N VAL A 62 -32.23 -2.06 -2.07
CA VAL A 62 -31.70 -3.05 -3.01
C VAL A 62 -32.00 -4.46 -2.47
N PRO A 63 -32.09 -5.50 -3.31
CA PRO A 63 -32.33 -6.86 -2.81
C PRO A 63 -31.08 -7.40 -2.11
N GLY A 64 -31.29 -8.14 -1.02
CA GLY A 64 -30.28 -9.00 -0.40
C GLY A 64 -30.42 -10.46 -0.84
N ASN A 65 -29.54 -11.33 -0.34
CA ASN A 65 -29.59 -12.74 -0.73
C ASN A 65 -30.81 -13.48 -0.16
N HIS A 66 -31.44 -12.95 0.90
CA HIS A 66 -32.69 -13.48 1.45
C HIS A 66 -33.93 -12.97 0.67
N ASP A 67 -33.81 -11.90 -0.11
CA ASP A 67 -34.86 -11.45 -1.03
C ASP A 67 -34.94 -12.28 -2.33
N ILE A 68 -34.00 -13.22 -2.51
CA ILE A 68 -33.98 -14.14 -3.66
C ILE A 68 -34.66 -15.45 -3.28
N HIS A 69 -35.76 -15.78 -3.95
CA HIS A 69 -36.48 -17.03 -3.70
C HIS A 69 -35.71 -18.24 -4.27
N ARG A 70 -34.86 -18.84 -3.43
CA ARG A 70 -33.88 -19.88 -3.84
C ARG A 70 -34.51 -21.15 -4.41
N GLY A 71 -35.74 -21.48 -4.04
CA GLY A 71 -36.50 -22.63 -4.56
C GLY A 71 -36.94 -22.49 -6.02
N THR A 72 -37.00 -21.27 -6.55
CA THR A 72 -37.44 -21.00 -7.91
C THR A 72 -36.31 -21.21 -8.92
N ASN A 73 -36.60 -21.90 -10.03
CA ASN A 73 -35.68 -22.06 -11.17
C ASN A 73 -34.26 -22.58 -10.84
N GLN A 74 -34.12 -23.40 -9.79
CA GLN A 74 -32.82 -23.83 -9.25
C GLN A 74 -31.91 -24.52 -10.30
N ALA A 75 -32.48 -25.34 -11.19
CA ALA A 75 -31.71 -26.01 -12.24
C ALA A 75 -31.14 -25.03 -13.28
N ALA A 76 -31.92 -23.98 -13.64
CA ALA A 76 -31.46 -22.94 -14.55
C ALA A 76 -30.34 -22.11 -13.92
N TRP A 77 -30.51 -21.75 -12.64
CA TRP A 77 -29.50 -21.06 -11.85
C TRP A 77 -28.20 -21.84 -11.72
N LYS A 78 -28.22 -23.10 -11.27
CA LYS A 78 -27.01 -23.95 -11.16
C LYS A 78 -26.22 -23.98 -12.46
N LYS A 79 -26.92 -24.17 -13.59
CA LYS A 79 -26.30 -24.27 -14.91
C LYS A 79 -25.75 -22.93 -15.42
N LEU A 80 -26.44 -21.83 -15.12
CA LEU A 80 -25.99 -20.49 -15.49
C LEU A 80 -24.76 -20.12 -14.66
N ARG A 81 -24.82 -20.25 -13.33
CA ARG A 81 -23.71 -19.96 -12.40
C ARG A 81 -22.46 -20.76 -12.75
N SER A 82 -22.58 -22.04 -13.12
CA SER A 82 -21.41 -22.87 -13.46
C SER A 82 -20.69 -22.50 -14.77
N LEU A 83 -21.32 -21.69 -15.64
CA LEU A 83 -20.77 -21.34 -16.95
C LEU A 83 -20.45 -19.85 -17.07
N LEU A 84 -21.10 -19.02 -16.26
CA LEU A 84 -21.05 -17.58 -16.43
C LEU A 84 -19.64 -17.03 -16.16
N PHE A 85 -18.90 -17.57 -15.19
CA PHE A 85 -17.55 -17.10 -14.86
C PHE A 85 -16.54 -17.27 -16.02
N ASP A 86 -16.74 -18.28 -16.88
CA ASP A 86 -15.90 -18.53 -18.06
C ASP A 86 -16.22 -17.61 -19.26
N VAL A 87 -17.36 -16.90 -19.23
CA VAL A 87 -17.73 -15.97 -20.29
C VAL A 87 -17.02 -14.63 -20.07
N PRO A 88 -16.33 -14.07 -21.09
CA PRO A 88 -15.69 -12.76 -20.98
C PRO A 88 -16.65 -11.66 -20.49
N ALA A 89 -16.18 -10.77 -19.61
CA ALA A 89 -17.02 -9.76 -18.94
C ALA A 89 -17.86 -8.90 -19.91
N ILE A 90 -17.28 -8.49 -21.04
CA ILE A 90 -17.99 -7.71 -22.04
C ILE A 90 -19.09 -8.49 -22.77
N GLU A 91 -18.90 -9.79 -22.99
CA GLU A 91 -19.91 -10.66 -23.58
C GLU A 91 -21.05 -10.91 -22.60
N ARG A 92 -20.73 -11.15 -21.33
CA ARG A 92 -21.74 -11.25 -20.25
C ARG A 92 -22.62 -10.00 -20.18
N SER A 93 -21.98 -8.84 -20.15
CA SER A 93 -22.65 -7.54 -20.05
C SER A 93 -23.61 -7.31 -21.21
N ARG A 94 -23.13 -7.50 -22.45
CA ARG A 94 -23.95 -7.39 -23.66
C ARG A 94 -25.12 -8.38 -23.64
N TRP A 95 -24.90 -9.60 -23.16
CA TRP A 95 -25.94 -10.61 -23.08
C TRP A 95 -27.00 -10.29 -22.03
N LEU A 96 -26.62 -9.77 -20.86
CA LEU A 96 -27.57 -9.29 -19.86
C LEU A 96 -28.46 -8.17 -20.44
N GLN A 97 -27.92 -7.32 -21.31
CA GLN A 97 -28.66 -6.30 -22.06
C GLN A 97 -29.55 -6.83 -23.20
N GLY A 98 -29.64 -8.14 -23.40
CA GLY A 98 -30.41 -8.73 -24.52
C GLY A 98 -29.64 -8.85 -25.83
N GLY A 99 -28.31 -8.68 -25.80
CA GLY A 99 -27.43 -8.99 -26.91
C GLY A 99 -27.26 -10.50 -27.16
N LYS A 100 -26.32 -10.85 -28.05
CA LYS A 100 -26.09 -12.23 -28.48
C LYS A 100 -25.81 -13.17 -27.31
N THR A 101 -26.51 -14.31 -27.29
CA THR A 101 -26.32 -15.37 -26.29
C THR A 101 -24.92 -15.99 -26.38
N PRO A 102 -24.15 -16.05 -25.27
CA PRO A 102 -22.85 -16.73 -25.22
C PRO A 102 -22.98 -18.23 -25.44
N ARG A 103 -21.90 -18.85 -25.94
CA ARG A 103 -21.88 -20.29 -26.23
C ARG A 103 -22.16 -21.11 -24.96
N GLY A 104 -23.12 -22.01 -25.04
CA GLY A 104 -23.49 -22.89 -23.92
C GLY A 104 -24.53 -22.33 -22.95
N LEU A 105 -24.87 -21.04 -23.07
CA LEU A 105 -25.96 -20.38 -22.34
C LEU A 105 -27.22 -20.26 -23.20
N ARG A 106 -28.36 -19.98 -22.57
CA ARG A 106 -29.66 -19.75 -23.23
C ARG A 106 -30.35 -18.55 -22.59
N ASP A 107 -30.98 -17.71 -23.40
CA ASP A 107 -31.73 -16.54 -22.90
C ASP A 107 -32.81 -16.93 -21.88
N LYS A 108 -33.47 -18.08 -22.10
CA LYS A 108 -34.44 -18.62 -21.14
C LYS A 108 -33.84 -18.81 -19.74
N GLN A 109 -32.57 -19.21 -19.64
CA GLN A 109 -31.90 -19.39 -18.33
C GLN A 109 -31.64 -18.05 -17.65
N ARG A 110 -31.30 -17.00 -18.40
CA ARG A 110 -31.20 -15.63 -17.87
C ARG A 110 -32.53 -15.20 -17.26
N GLU A 111 -33.62 -15.29 -18.03
CA GLU A 111 -34.94 -14.88 -17.56
C GLU A 111 -35.37 -15.67 -16.30
N GLN A 112 -35.15 -16.98 -16.31
CA GLN A 112 -35.46 -17.86 -15.17
C GLN A 112 -34.66 -17.51 -13.91
N VAL A 113 -33.39 -17.09 -14.05
CA VAL A 113 -32.59 -16.65 -12.89
C VAL A 113 -33.09 -15.31 -12.37
N LEU A 114 -33.36 -14.34 -13.24
CA LEU A 114 -33.87 -13.03 -12.85
C LEU A 114 -35.28 -13.11 -12.22
N GLU A 115 -36.10 -14.08 -12.62
CA GLU A 115 -37.43 -14.35 -12.05
C GLU A 115 -37.39 -14.68 -10.55
N ARG A 116 -36.25 -15.12 -10.02
CA ARG A 116 -36.09 -15.47 -8.59
C ARG A 116 -36.24 -14.28 -7.64
N GLY A 117 -36.05 -13.05 -8.14
CA GLY A 117 -36.32 -11.80 -7.41
C GLY A 117 -37.69 -11.17 -7.73
N ALA A 118 -38.64 -11.91 -8.32
CA ALA A 118 -39.91 -11.34 -8.76
C ALA A 118 -40.79 -10.84 -7.60
N ALA A 119 -40.78 -11.53 -6.46
CA ALA A 119 -41.55 -11.12 -5.27
C ALA A 119 -41.08 -9.75 -4.75
N PHE A 120 -39.76 -9.56 -4.62
CA PHE A 120 -39.17 -8.26 -4.28
C PHE A 120 -39.58 -7.15 -5.26
N ARG A 121 -39.54 -7.40 -6.57
CA ARG A 121 -39.95 -6.41 -7.59
C ARG A 121 -41.46 -6.12 -7.55
N ALA A 122 -42.29 -7.13 -7.30
CA ALA A 122 -43.73 -6.95 -7.11
C ALA A 122 -44.01 -6.08 -5.86
N TRP A 123 -43.26 -6.32 -4.77
CA TRP A 123 -43.34 -5.52 -3.56
C TRP A 123 -42.95 -4.05 -3.79
N LEU A 124 -41.87 -3.77 -4.52
CA LEU A 124 -41.51 -2.40 -4.89
C LEU A 124 -42.68 -1.66 -5.57
N SER A 125 -43.42 -2.36 -6.42
CA SER A 125 -44.60 -1.79 -7.08
C SER A 125 -45.75 -1.58 -6.11
N SER A 126 -46.00 -2.51 -5.19
CA SER A 126 -47.09 -2.39 -4.21
C SER A 126 -46.88 -1.24 -3.23
N ILE A 127 -45.63 -0.83 -2.97
CA ILE A 127 -45.31 0.32 -2.12
C ILE A 127 -45.10 1.63 -2.89
N GLY A 128 -45.39 1.67 -4.20
CA GLY A 128 -45.26 2.88 -5.02
C GLY A 128 -43.82 3.30 -5.31
N ARG A 129 -42.90 2.33 -5.37
CA ARG A 129 -41.47 2.52 -5.65
C ARG A 129 -41.06 1.93 -6.99
N GLU A 130 -41.91 2.07 -7.99
CA GLU A 130 -41.66 1.57 -9.34
C GLU A 130 -40.42 2.20 -9.98
N ALA A 131 -40.00 3.39 -9.54
CA ALA A 131 -38.75 4.03 -9.97
C ALA A 131 -37.48 3.20 -9.63
N LEU A 132 -37.59 2.25 -8.69
CA LEU A 132 -36.50 1.36 -8.30
C LEU A 132 -36.50 0.05 -9.11
N LEU A 133 -37.45 -0.12 -10.03
CA LEU A 133 -37.50 -1.31 -10.89
C LEU A 133 -36.43 -1.24 -11.98
N PRO A 134 -35.76 -2.36 -12.28
CA PRO A 134 -34.64 -2.35 -13.19
C PRO A 134 -35.03 -2.13 -14.66
N ASP A 135 -36.26 -2.47 -15.06
CA ASP A 135 -36.78 -2.20 -16.41
C ASP A 135 -37.00 -0.70 -16.69
N ARG A 136 -36.96 0.13 -15.63
CA ARG A 136 -36.98 1.60 -15.74
C ARG A 136 -35.59 2.23 -15.69
N SER A 137 -34.53 1.44 -15.56
CA SER A 137 -33.15 1.92 -15.51
C SER A 137 -32.44 1.75 -16.86
N LEU A 138 -31.31 2.44 -17.04
CA LEU A 138 -30.46 2.29 -18.23
C LEU A 138 -29.88 0.87 -18.39
N HIS A 139 -29.84 0.08 -17.32
CA HIS A 139 -29.43 -1.32 -17.40
C HIS A 139 -30.60 -2.23 -17.77
N GLY A 140 -31.85 -1.85 -17.52
CA GLY A 140 -33.03 -2.59 -18.00
C GLY A 140 -33.30 -3.96 -17.35
N ARG A 141 -32.45 -4.46 -16.45
CA ARG A 141 -32.55 -5.81 -15.84
C ARG A 141 -32.06 -5.94 -14.41
N LEU A 142 -31.02 -5.21 -14.06
CA LEU A 142 -30.41 -5.21 -12.74
C LEU A 142 -30.21 -3.77 -12.30
N GLY A 143 -30.48 -3.53 -11.02
CA GLY A 143 -30.25 -2.23 -10.40
C GLY A 143 -31.07 -1.06 -10.96
N TYR A 144 -30.88 0.11 -10.36
CA TYR A 144 -31.53 1.36 -10.73
C TYR A 144 -30.62 2.57 -10.48
N SER A 145 -30.98 3.72 -11.05
CA SER A 145 -30.36 5.00 -10.76
C SER A 145 -31.44 6.07 -10.71
N VAL A 146 -31.54 6.78 -9.58
CA VAL A 146 -32.60 7.77 -9.33
C VAL A 146 -31.98 9.06 -8.83
N ARG A 147 -32.28 10.16 -9.54
CA ARG A 147 -32.02 11.52 -9.05
C ARG A 147 -33.09 11.90 -8.03
N VAL A 148 -32.67 12.32 -6.85
CA VAL A 148 -33.59 12.71 -5.78
C VAL A 148 -34.10 14.14 -6.02
N PRO A 149 -35.41 14.36 -6.20
CA PRO A 149 -35.96 15.69 -6.49
C PRO A 149 -35.96 16.59 -5.25
N GLY A 150 -36.00 17.92 -5.43
CA GLY A 150 -36.31 18.86 -4.34
C GLY A 150 -35.21 19.09 -3.29
N LEU A 151 -33.98 18.62 -3.54
CA LEU A 151 -32.80 18.98 -2.75
C LEU A 151 -32.05 20.17 -3.39
N PRO A 152 -31.29 20.96 -2.62
CA PRO A 152 -30.58 22.14 -3.15
C PRO A 152 -29.39 21.80 -4.07
N PHE A 153 -29.02 20.52 -4.14
CA PHE A 153 -27.95 19.98 -4.98
C PHE A 153 -28.42 18.66 -5.61
N ASP A 154 -27.74 18.23 -6.67
CA ASP A 154 -27.98 16.91 -7.26
C ASP A 154 -27.57 15.80 -6.28
N VAL A 155 -28.50 14.88 -6.02
CA VAL A 155 -28.23 13.63 -5.30
C VAL A 155 -28.69 12.47 -6.16
N GLN A 156 -27.79 11.53 -6.41
CA GLN A 156 -28.03 10.30 -7.16
C GLN A 156 -28.00 9.13 -6.19
N VAL A 157 -29.07 8.34 -6.17
CA VAL A 157 -29.10 7.05 -5.48
C VAL A 157 -29.00 5.95 -6.54
N ILE A 158 -27.95 5.15 -6.44
CA ILE A 158 -27.60 4.10 -7.41
C ILE A 158 -27.80 2.75 -6.72
N GLY A 159 -28.86 2.03 -7.06
CA GLY A 159 -29.11 0.69 -6.54
C GLY A 159 -28.42 -0.36 -7.40
N LEU A 160 -27.49 -1.10 -6.82
CA LEU A 160 -26.72 -2.15 -7.49
C LEU A 160 -27.22 -3.53 -7.02
N ASP A 161 -27.75 -4.32 -7.94
CA ASP A 161 -28.23 -5.66 -7.61
C ASP A 161 -27.04 -6.63 -7.58
N SER A 162 -26.46 -6.79 -6.39
CA SER A 162 -25.42 -7.80 -6.14
C SER A 162 -25.97 -9.20 -5.84
N ALA A 163 -27.30 -9.33 -5.67
CA ALA A 163 -27.93 -10.55 -5.16
C ALA A 163 -28.51 -11.46 -6.27
N TRP A 164 -28.65 -10.94 -7.49
CA TRP A 164 -29.29 -11.65 -8.62
C TRP A 164 -28.72 -13.05 -8.92
N LEU A 165 -27.45 -13.31 -8.59
CA LEU A 165 -26.78 -14.61 -8.80
C LEU A 165 -26.73 -15.50 -7.55
N CYS A 166 -27.19 -15.02 -6.39
CA CYS A 166 -27.18 -15.79 -5.13
C CYS A 166 -28.02 -17.07 -5.23
N GLY A 167 -27.68 -18.09 -4.45
CA GLY A 167 -28.55 -19.26 -4.37
C GLY A 167 -28.11 -20.42 -3.50
N ASP A 168 -26.94 -20.36 -2.87
CA ASP A 168 -26.51 -21.35 -1.88
C ASP A 168 -25.58 -20.75 -0.82
N ASN A 169 -25.06 -21.60 0.07
CA ASN A 169 -24.14 -21.18 1.13
C ASN A 169 -22.69 -20.97 0.64
N ALA A 170 -22.42 -21.18 -0.66
CA ALA A 170 -21.13 -20.98 -1.29
C ALA A 170 -21.11 -19.71 -2.15
N ASP A 171 -21.98 -18.74 -1.84
CA ASP A 171 -22.09 -17.47 -2.57
C ASP A 171 -20.81 -16.61 -2.50
N SER A 172 -20.10 -16.60 -1.37
CA SER A 172 -18.84 -15.84 -1.23
C SER A 172 -17.80 -16.22 -2.30
N GLY A 173 -17.28 -15.21 -3.00
CA GLY A 173 -16.33 -15.32 -4.11
C GLY A 173 -16.94 -15.79 -5.43
N ASN A 174 -18.23 -16.12 -5.44
CA ASN A 174 -18.94 -16.76 -6.55
C ASN A 174 -20.22 -15.99 -6.92
N LEU A 175 -20.23 -14.68 -6.68
CA LEU A 175 -21.22 -13.73 -7.17
C LEU A 175 -20.60 -12.82 -8.24
N LEU A 176 -21.46 -12.10 -8.96
CA LEU A 176 -21.06 -11.09 -9.94
C LEU A 176 -21.92 -9.85 -9.75
N LEU A 177 -21.28 -8.69 -9.65
CA LEU A 177 -22.01 -7.42 -9.76
C LEU A 177 -22.14 -6.98 -11.22
N THR A 178 -21.14 -7.28 -12.04
CA THR A 178 -20.96 -6.81 -13.42
C THR A 178 -20.60 -5.32 -13.52
N GLU A 179 -19.47 -5.04 -14.15
CA GLU A 179 -18.98 -3.67 -14.44
C GLU A 179 -20.04 -2.82 -15.17
N ASP A 180 -20.87 -3.43 -16.02
CA ASP A 180 -21.93 -2.77 -16.78
C ASP A 180 -23.04 -2.18 -15.88
N GLN A 181 -23.36 -2.81 -14.72
CA GLN A 181 -24.24 -2.19 -13.72
C GLN A 181 -23.65 -0.86 -13.24
N VAL A 182 -22.37 -0.83 -12.88
CA VAL A 182 -21.71 0.37 -12.36
C VAL A 182 -21.66 1.45 -13.44
N VAL A 183 -21.16 1.12 -14.64
CA VAL A 183 -21.03 2.09 -15.74
C VAL A 183 -22.39 2.68 -16.09
N ARG A 184 -23.41 1.85 -16.37
CA ARG A 184 -24.71 2.37 -16.85
C ARG A 184 -25.51 3.13 -15.80
N LEU A 185 -25.38 2.75 -14.53
CA LEU A 185 -26.19 3.34 -13.46
C LEU A 185 -25.49 4.55 -12.81
N ALA A 186 -24.16 4.63 -12.88
CA ALA A 186 -23.38 5.74 -12.32
C ALA A 186 -22.91 6.78 -13.34
N THR A 187 -23.16 6.57 -14.64
CA THR A 187 -22.83 7.52 -15.71
C THR A 187 -24.07 7.89 -16.54
N ASN A 188 -23.98 9.00 -17.26
CA ASN A 188 -24.99 9.43 -18.23
C ASN A 188 -24.84 8.70 -19.58
N GLU A 189 -25.71 9.02 -20.54
CA GLU A 189 -25.72 8.42 -21.89
C GLU A 189 -24.41 8.59 -22.69
N HIS A 190 -23.52 9.50 -22.27
CA HIS A 190 -22.22 9.73 -22.86
C HIS A 190 -21.06 9.08 -22.07
N GLY A 191 -21.37 8.27 -21.06
CA GLY A 191 -20.37 7.63 -20.20
C GLY A 191 -19.69 8.58 -19.22
N LYS A 192 -20.25 9.78 -18.99
CA LYS A 192 -19.72 10.71 -17.97
C LYS A 192 -20.42 10.47 -16.64
N THR A 193 -19.65 10.53 -15.56
CA THR A 193 -20.14 10.46 -14.19
C THR A 193 -21.34 11.39 -13.96
N LEU A 194 -22.36 10.89 -13.26
CA LEU A 194 -23.54 11.68 -12.92
C LEU A 194 -23.16 12.92 -12.06
N PRO A 195 -23.92 14.01 -12.11
CA PRO A 195 -23.62 15.21 -11.33
C PRO A 195 -24.04 15.05 -9.85
N GLY A 196 -23.38 15.83 -8.98
CA GLY A 196 -23.70 15.95 -7.57
C GLY A 196 -23.20 14.79 -6.70
N PHE A 197 -23.88 14.58 -5.58
CA PHE A 197 -23.54 13.55 -4.59
C PHE A 197 -24.09 12.20 -5.04
N ARG A 198 -23.22 11.20 -5.11
CA ARG A 198 -23.57 9.86 -5.63
C ARG A 198 -23.42 8.81 -4.54
N VAL A 199 -24.54 8.30 -4.06
CA VAL A 199 -24.59 7.19 -3.10
C VAL A 199 -25.00 5.91 -3.81
N ALA A 200 -24.17 4.87 -3.72
CA ALA A 200 -24.51 3.55 -4.21
C ALA A 200 -24.96 2.64 -3.07
N LEU A 201 -26.00 1.84 -3.33
CA LEU A 201 -26.50 0.81 -2.44
C LEU A 201 -26.19 -0.55 -3.05
N MET A 202 -25.62 -1.48 -2.28
CA MET A 202 -25.49 -2.88 -2.66
C MET A 202 -25.67 -3.77 -1.43
N HIS A 203 -25.82 -5.08 -1.59
CA HIS A 203 -25.96 -5.97 -0.44
C HIS A 203 -24.62 -6.57 -0.02
N HIS A 204 -23.93 -7.28 -0.92
CA HIS A 204 -22.73 -8.04 -0.59
C HIS A 204 -21.47 -7.16 -0.49
N PRO A 205 -20.46 -7.53 0.33
CA PRO A 205 -19.12 -6.96 0.23
C PRO A 205 -18.49 -7.23 -1.14
N LEU A 206 -17.57 -6.35 -1.56
CA LEU A 206 -16.77 -6.58 -2.77
C LEU A 206 -16.02 -7.93 -2.73
N THR A 207 -15.62 -8.42 -1.55
CA THR A 207 -14.92 -9.71 -1.40
C THR A 207 -15.75 -10.91 -1.82
N ASP A 208 -17.09 -10.79 -1.89
CA ASP A 208 -17.95 -11.88 -2.32
C ASP A 208 -18.14 -11.92 -3.85
N LEU A 209 -17.66 -10.88 -4.55
CA LEU A 209 -17.81 -10.73 -5.99
C LEU A 209 -16.54 -11.23 -6.70
N SER A 210 -16.72 -12.05 -7.74
CA SER A 210 -15.61 -12.51 -8.58
C SER A 210 -15.04 -11.39 -9.47
N ASP A 211 -15.86 -10.38 -9.78
CA ASP A 211 -15.49 -9.20 -10.56
C ASP A 211 -15.22 -7.95 -9.68
N ALA A 212 -14.81 -8.20 -8.42
CA ALA A 212 -14.56 -7.16 -7.42
C ALA A 212 -13.59 -6.08 -7.88
N ASP A 213 -12.46 -6.46 -8.50
CA ASP A 213 -11.42 -5.51 -8.87
C ASP A 213 -11.92 -4.48 -9.90
N GLY A 214 -12.53 -4.95 -11.00
CA GLY A 214 -13.09 -4.07 -12.03
C GLY A 214 -14.24 -3.22 -11.50
N CYS A 215 -15.13 -3.78 -10.69
CA CYS A 215 -16.23 -3.04 -10.10
C CYS A 215 -15.75 -1.99 -9.08
N ARG A 216 -14.72 -2.31 -8.28
CA ARG A 216 -14.15 -1.40 -7.28
C ARG A 216 -13.59 -0.15 -7.93
N ASP A 217 -12.81 -0.31 -9.00
CA ASP A 217 -12.18 0.82 -9.69
C ASP A 217 -13.24 1.76 -10.31
N LEU A 218 -14.28 1.18 -10.92
CA LEU A 218 -15.42 1.94 -11.45
C LEU A 218 -16.25 2.63 -10.37
N LEU A 219 -16.47 1.96 -9.23
CA LEU A 219 -17.14 2.56 -8.08
C LEU A 219 -16.32 3.71 -7.52
N ALA A 220 -15.01 3.54 -7.40
CA ALA A 220 -14.09 4.58 -6.91
C ALA A 220 -14.05 5.81 -7.84
N GLU A 221 -14.27 5.61 -9.14
CA GLU A 221 -14.35 6.68 -10.14
C GLU A 221 -15.70 7.41 -10.11
N HIS A 222 -16.80 6.66 -10.02
CA HIS A 222 -18.13 7.20 -10.31
C HIS A 222 -19.00 7.43 -9.07
N VAL A 223 -18.64 6.95 -7.88
CA VAL A 223 -19.48 7.00 -6.67
C VAL A 223 -18.73 7.66 -5.51
N ASP A 224 -19.46 8.42 -4.68
CA ASP A 224 -18.89 9.13 -3.52
C ASP A 224 -18.93 8.32 -2.23
N LEU A 225 -19.97 7.48 -2.07
CA LEU A 225 -20.22 6.64 -0.91
C LEU A 225 -20.96 5.35 -1.31
N VAL A 226 -20.45 4.19 -0.90
CA VAL A 226 -21.13 2.90 -1.02
C VAL A 226 -21.70 2.49 0.33
N LEU A 227 -22.99 2.22 0.39
CA LEU A 227 -23.67 1.60 1.53
C LEU A 227 -23.93 0.13 1.21
N ARG A 228 -23.51 -0.76 2.11
CA ARG A 228 -23.63 -2.21 1.93
C ARG A 228 -24.10 -2.95 3.18
N GLY A 229 -24.58 -4.18 2.99
CA GLY A 229 -25.05 -5.09 4.03
C GLY A 229 -24.27 -6.41 4.07
N HIS A 230 -24.99 -7.52 4.24
CA HIS A 230 -24.53 -8.93 4.31
C HIS A 230 -23.61 -9.29 5.48
N LEU A 231 -22.74 -8.38 5.90
CA LEU A 231 -21.87 -8.58 7.05
C LEU A 231 -22.64 -8.31 8.34
N HIS A 232 -22.54 -9.25 9.28
CA HIS A 232 -23.01 -9.05 10.65
C HIS A 232 -22.10 -8.10 11.46
N ARG A 233 -20.88 -7.83 10.96
CA ARG A 233 -19.92 -6.90 11.56
C ARG A 233 -19.98 -5.55 10.85
N GLU A 234 -20.26 -4.50 11.60
CA GLU A 234 -20.20 -3.11 11.14
C GLU A 234 -18.79 -2.72 10.69
N GLU A 235 -18.69 -1.97 9.59
CA GLU A 235 -17.42 -1.52 9.04
C GLU A 235 -17.57 -0.19 8.31
N ILE A 236 -16.84 0.84 8.73
CA ILE A 236 -16.61 2.07 7.98
C ILE A 236 -15.17 2.03 7.48
N ALA A 237 -14.99 1.98 6.16
CA ALA A 237 -13.69 1.82 5.55
C ALA A 237 -13.54 2.65 4.26
N ALA A 238 -12.28 2.94 3.93
CA ALA A 238 -11.90 3.50 2.65
C ALA A 238 -10.92 2.56 1.97
N TRP A 239 -11.21 2.17 0.74
CA TRP A 239 -10.16 1.65 -0.13
C TRP A 239 -9.44 2.83 -0.79
N VAL A 240 -8.11 2.81 -0.76
CA VAL A 240 -7.26 3.85 -1.34
C VAL A 240 -6.42 3.23 -2.45
N GLY A 241 -6.63 3.70 -3.68
CA GLY A 241 -5.84 3.36 -4.85
C GLY A 241 -5.13 4.59 -5.44
N PRO A 242 -4.29 4.42 -6.47
CA PRO A 242 -3.61 5.54 -7.12
C PRO A 242 -4.62 6.56 -7.69
N GLY A 243 -4.74 7.72 -7.05
CA GLY A 243 -5.65 8.79 -7.46
C GLY A 243 -7.14 8.55 -7.21
N GLN A 244 -7.51 7.46 -6.53
CA GLN A 244 -8.91 7.07 -6.29
C GLN A 244 -9.12 6.67 -4.83
N ILE A 245 -10.30 7.00 -4.30
CA ILE A 245 -10.71 6.59 -2.95
C ILE A 245 -12.15 6.10 -3.03
N LEU A 246 -12.38 4.82 -2.72
CA LEU A 246 -13.72 4.27 -2.57
C LEU A 246 -14.10 4.24 -1.10
N ARG A 247 -15.12 5.01 -0.75
CA ARG A 247 -15.68 5.05 0.61
C ARG A 247 -16.81 4.05 0.71
N GLN A 248 -16.74 3.17 1.71
CA GLN A 248 -17.77 2.15 1.93
C GLN A 248 -18.15 2.03 3.40
N VAL A 249 -19.43 1.75 3.63
CA VAL A 249 -20.02 1.54 4.95
C VAL A 249 -20.82 0.25 4.92
N ALA A 250 -20.49 -0.68 5.80
CA ALA A 250 -21.31 -1.83 6.14
C ALA A 250 -22.12 -1.51 7.41
N ALA A 251 -23.44 -1.39 7.26
CA ALA A 251 -24.34 -1.33 8.42
C ALA A 251 -24.55 -2.76 8.95
N GLY A 252 -24.66 -2.90 10.28
CA GLY A 252 -25.02 -4.18 10.89
C GLY A 252 -26.45 -4.59 10.55
N CYS A 253 -26.82 -5.83 10.87
CA CYS A 253 -28.18 -6.30 10.61
C CYS A 253 -29.20 -5.60 11.53
N LEU A 254 -30.38 -5.28 11.02
CA LEU A 254 -31.48 -4.78 11.85
C LEU A 254 -32.10 -5.88 12.72
N TYR A 255 -31.89 -7.15 12.37
CA TYR A 255 -32.41 -8.31 13.11
C TYR A 255 -31.52 -9.54 12.92
N GLU A 256 -30.95 -10.07 14.00
CA GLU A 256 -30.31 -11.40 14.05
C GLU A 256 -31.27 -12.44 14.69
N GLY A 257 -31.68 -13.44 13.91
CA GLY A 257 -32.53 -14.54 14.38
C GLY A 257 -31.74 -15.74 14.93
N SER A 258 -32.02 -16.13 16.19
CA SER A 258 -31.69 -17.42 16.86
C SER A 258 -30.23 -17.89 16.96
N ARG A 259 -29.25 -17.26 16.30
CA ARG A 259 -27.82 -17.65 16.36
C ARG A 259 -27.02 -16.96 17.46
N GLY A 260 -27.68 -16.73 18.60
CA GLY A 260 -27.05 -16.34 19.87
C GLY A 260 -26.20 -15.08 19.82
N ASN A 261 -26.85 -13.90 19.91
CA ASN A 261 -26.29 -12.58 20.28
C ASN A 261 -24.82 -12.31 19.90
N THR A 262 -24.35 -12.79 18.75
CA THR A 262 -22.94 -12.68 18.38
C THR A 262 -22.70 -11.31 17.75
N TRP A 263 -23.74 -10.74 17.13
CA TRP A 263 -23.67 -9.45 16.47
C TRP A 263 -24.88 -8.58 16.88
N PRO A 264 -24.65 -7.45 17.57
CA PRO A 264 -25.76 -6.58 17.99
C PRO A 264 -26.46 -5.98 16.76
N ASN A 265 -27.79 -5.80 16.85
CA ASN A 265 -28.50 -5.10 15.79
C ASN A 265 -28.01 -3.65 15.71
N ALA A 266 -27.88 -3.12 14.49
CA ALA A 266 -27.33 -1.78 14.30
C ALA A 266 -28.06 -0.98 13.21
N CYS A 267 -27.98 0.35 13.32
CA CYS A 267 -28.35 1.27 12.26
C CYS A 267 -27.50 2.54 12.33
N HIS A 268 -27.32 3.23 11.21
CA HIS A 268 -26.49 4.43 11.13
C HIS A 268 -27.30 5.62 10.60
N LEU A 269 -27.06 6.79 11.18
CA LEU A 269 -27.54 8.07 10.63
C LEU A 269 -26.34 8.85 10.09
N PHE A 270 -26.44 9.31 8.85
CA PHE A 270 -25.43 10.13 8.17
C PHE A 270 -25.93 11.56 8.01
N ASP A 271 -25.17 12.52 8.52
CA ASP A 271 -25.26 13.93 8.12
C ASP A 271 -24.10 14.24 7.17
N VAL A 272 -24.43 14.66 5.94
CA VAL A 272 -23.46 14.81 4.86
C VAL A 272 -23.33 16.28 4.48
N THR A 273 -22.17 16.86 4.78
CA THR A 273 -21.85 18.22 4.33
C THR A 273 -21.30 18.19 2.91
N LEU A 274 -21.98 18.87 1.98
CA LEU A 274 -21.55 19.00 0.59
C LEU A 274 -21.01 20.41 0.27
N ASP A 275 -20.26 20.52 -0.82
CA ASP A 275 -19.86 21.80 -1.42
C ASP A 275 -20.93 22.36 -2.38
N ALA A 276 -20.67 23.54 -2.96
CA ALA A 276 -21.60 24.20 -3.88
C ALA A 276 -21.85 23.42 -5.19
N ALA A 277 -21.00 22.43 -5.51
CA ALA A 277 -21.15 21.54 -6.65
C ALA A 277 -21.75 20.17 -6.26
N GLY A 278 -22.20 20.00 -5.00
CA GLY A 278 -22.75 18.76 -4.48
C GLY A 278 -21.69 17.69 -4.16
N ARG A 279 -20.41 18.06 -3.99
CA ARG A 279 -19.34 17.12 -3.65
C ARG A 279 -19.20 17.00 -2.13
N PRO A 280 -18.99 15.79 -1.58
CA PRO A 280 -18.90 15.62 -0.13
C PRO A 280 -17.63 16.24 0.43
N LYS A 281 -17.78 16.97 1.53
CA LYS A 281 -16.69 17.53 2.35
C LYS A 281 -16.52 16.79 3.67
N ARG A 282 -17.61 16.24 4.21
CA ARG A 282 -17.64 15.62 5.54
C ARG A 282 -18.86 14.73 5.67
N TYR A 283 -18.67 13.57 6.30
CA TYR A 283 -19.75 12.72 6.81
C TYR A 283 -19.69 12.72 8.33
N ASP A 284 -20.77 13.08 8.99
CA ASP A 284 -20.96 12.87 10.41
C ASP A 284 -21.87 11.66 10.59
N VAL A 285 -21.32 10.61 11.20
CA VAL A 285 -21.97 9.31 11.34
C VAL A 285 -22.34 9.10 12.79
N ARG A 286 -23.61 8.82 13.04
CA ARG A 286 -24.12 8.37 14.34
C ARG A 286 -24.38 6.87 14.28
N LEU A 287 -23.57 6.12 15.03
CA LEU A 287 -23.61 4.67 15.15
C LEU A 287 -24.59 4.29 16.25
N ARG A 288 -25.63 3.53 15.91
CA ARG A 288 -26.64 3.06 16.88
C ARG A 288 -26.57 1.56 17.01
N GLY A 289 -26.32 1.09 18.23
CA GLY A 289 -26.36 -0.32 18.58
C GLY A 289 -27.60 -0.65 19.41
N PHE A 290 -28.04 -1.90 19.33
CA PHE A 290 -29.12 -2.46 20.15
C PHE A 290 -28.56 -3.37 21.25
N SER A 291 -29.06 -3.20 22.46
CA SER A 291 -28.86 -4.15 23.56
C SER A 291 -30.18 -4.81 23.91
N ASP A 292 -30.17 -6.14 24.05
CA ASP A 292 -31.31 -6.93 24.53
C ASP A 292 -31.49 -6.88 26.06
N ARG A 293 -30.58 -6.21 26.78
CA ARG A 293 -30.65 -6.04 28.23
C ARG A 293 -31.81 -5.12 28.62
N GLN A 294 -32.36 -5.33 29.81
CA GLN A 294 -33.42 -4.49 30.39
C GLN A 294 -34.61 -4.24 29.45
N ALA A 295 -35.14 -5.30 28.83
CA ALA A 295 -36.26 -5.27 27.89
C ALA A 295 -35.98 -4.62 26.51
N GLY A 296 -34.72 -4.42 26.15
CA GLY A 296 -34.32 -3.97 24.82
C GLY A 296 -34.24 -2.45 24.71
N PHE A 297 -33.07 -1.91 24.37
CA PHE A 297 -32.89 -0.48 24.12
C PHE A 297 -31.80 -0.22 23.08
N TRP A 298 -31.92 0.92 22.40
CA TRP A 298 -30.92 1.43 21.47
C TRP A 298 -30.06 2.49 22.13
N PHE A 299 -28.77 2.53 21.81
CA PHE A 299 -27.81 3.47 22.36
C PHE A 299 -26.81 3.92 21.29
N ASP A 300 -26.13 5.03 21.55
CA ASP A 300 -25.04 5.47 20.68
C ASP A 300 -23.80 4.60 20.94
N ASP A 301 -23.40 3.81 19.94
CA ASP A 301 -22.38 2.77 20.11
C ASP A 301 -20.99 3.29 19.77
N GLY A 302 -20.22 3.65 20.80
CA GLY A 302 -18.81 4.03 20.68
C GLY A 302 -17.83 2.86 20.82
N SER A 303 -18.30 1.61 20.87
CA SER A 303 -17.42 0.44 21.06
C SER A 303 -16.70 0.02 19.78
N LEU A 304 -17.21 0.43 18.62
CA LEU A 304 -16.67 0.06 17.31
C LEU A 304 -15.35 0.77 16.97
N TYR A 305 -15.21 2.04 17.36
CA TYR A 305 -14.06 2.88 17.05
C TYR A 305 -13.68 3.77 18.23
N ALA A 306 -12.40 3.85 18.57
CA ALA A 306 -11.91 4.75 19.63
C ALA A 306 -12.16 6.23 19.27
N GLU A 307 -12.17 6.53 17.98
CA GLU A 307 -12.43 7.84 17.38
C GLU A 307 -13.92 8.21 17.34
N ALA A 308 -14.82 7.32 17.77
CA ALA A 308 -16.26 7.55 17.83
C ALA A 308 -16.80 7.57 19.27
N PRO A 309 -16.29 8.43 20.18
CA PRO A 309 -16.80 8.49 21.55
C PRO A 309 -18.30 8.83 21.52
N ASN A 310 -19.10 8.06 22.27
CA ASN A 310 -20.56 8.14 22.26
C ASN A 310 -21.16 7.90 20.86
N GLY A 311 -20.60 6.98 20.07
CA GLY A 311 -21.14 6.55 18.78
C GLY A 311 -21.18 7.64 17.72
N ARG A 312 -20.36 8.69 17.83
CA ARG A 312 -20.32 9.80 16.86
C ARG A 312 -18.96 9.87 16.19
N LEU A 313 -18.93 9.59 14.89
CA LEU A 313 -17.74 9.60 14.07
C LEU A 313 -17.81 10.75 13.05
N THR A 314 -16.73 11.51 12.92
CA THR A 314 -16.60 12.51 11.85
C THR A 314 -15.59 12.03 10.81
N TRP A 315 -16.05 11.83 9.58
CA TRP A 315 -15.22 11.45 8.45
C TRP A 315 -15.05 12.62 7.47
N VAL A 316 -13.92 13.32 7.57
CA VAL A 316 -13.62 14.46 6.70
C VAL A 316 -13.17 13.97 5.31
N VAL A 317 -13.90 14.38 4.28
CA VAL A 317 -13.52 14.19 2.89
C VAL A 317 -12.47 15.24 2.53
N ARG A 318 -11.21 14.85 2.67
CA ARG A 318 -10.14 15.56 1.99
C ARG A 318 -10.37 15.34 0.48
N PRO A 319 -10.32 16.38 -0.37
CA PRO A 319 -10.27 16.13 -1.81
C PRO A 319 -9.15 15.11 -2.07
N PRO A 320 -9.24 14.25 -3.12
CA PRO A 320 -8.04 13.58 -3.59
C PRO A 320 -7.02 14.68 -3.73
N SER A 321 -6.03 14.66 -2.84
CA SER A 321 -5.01 15.68 -2.85
C SER A 321 -4.47 15.62 -4.28
N GLU A 322 -4.30 16.78 -4.92
CA GLU A 322 -3.17 16.89 -5.85
C GLU A 322 -2.03 16.05 -5.26
N PRO A 323 -1.34 15.23 -6.09
CA PRO A 323 -0.25 14.36 -5.63
C PRO A 323 0.48 15.12 -4.54
N PRO A 324 0.58 14.56 -3.31
CA PRO A 324 0.89 15.31 -2.11
C PRO A 324 1.95 16.33 -2.49
N PRO A 325 1.69 17.66 -2.32
CA PRO A 325 2.66 18.66 -2.76
C PRO A 325 3.99 18.17 -2.23
N PRO A 326 5.00 18.01 -3.12
CA PRO A 326 6.17 17.20 -2.84
C PRO A 326 6.60 17.47 -1.43
N SER A 327 6.62 16.41 -0.60
CA SER A 327 6.87 16.44 0.85
C SER A 327 7.65 17.68 1.18
N SER A 328 7.00 18.66 1.82
CA SER A 328 7.39 20.07 1.81
C SER A 328 8.86 20.27 1.41
N THR A 329 9.11 20.88 0.25
CA THR A 329 10.43 21.36 -0.21
C THR A 329 11.00 22.45 0.71
N ARG A 330 10.70 22.42 2.02
CA ARG A 330 11.32 23.24 3.05
C ARG A 330 12.82 22.94 3.04
N GLY A 331 13.55 23.74 2.28
CA GLY A 331 15.01 23.78 2.25
C GLY A 331 15.69 22.90 1.20
N ARG A 332 14.99 22.27 0.25
CA ARG A 332 15.65 21.57 -0.86
C ARG A 332 16.18 22.57 -1.88
N VAL A 333 17.49 22.76 -1.87
CA VAL A 333 18.21 23.52 -2.90
C VAL A 333 18.60 22.56 -4.01
N PHE A 334 18.14 22.82 -5.23
CA PHE A 334 18.61 22.14 -6.44
C PHE A 334 19.03 23.20 -7.45
N VAL A 335 20.28 23.13 -7.91
CA VAL A 335 20.89 24.10 -8.85
C VAL A 335 21.58 23.38 -9.99
N GLY A 336 21.61 24.02 -11.16
CA GLY A 336 22.24 23.49 -12.37
C GLY A 336 21.58 22.22 -12.93
N ARG A 337 22.39 21.36 -13.55
CA ARG A 337 22.01 20.02 -14.09
C ARG A 337 20.92 19.96 -15.17
N ARG A 338 20.63 21.07 -15.84
CA ARG A 338 19.57 21.15 -16.85
C ARG A 338 19.83 20.21 -18.03
N GLU A 339 21.08 20.12 -18.49
CA GLU A 339 21.44 19.23 -19.59
C GLU A 339 21.29 17.76 -19.19
N GLU A 340 21.73 17.38 -17.99
CA GLU A 340 21.60 16.02 -17.49
C GLU A 340 20.13 15.63 -17.32
N LEU A 341 19.29 16.50 -16.74
CA LEU A 341 17.84 16.29 -16.63
C LEU A 341 17.18 16.12 -18.00
N GLN A 342 17.57 16.93 -18.99
CA GLN A 342 17.05 16.85 -20.35
C GLN A 342 17.44 15.52 -21.02
N ARG A 343 18.69 15.06 -20.87
CA ARG A 343 19.11 13.74 -21.39
C ARG A 343 18.36 12.58 -20.75
N ILE A 344 18.04 12.67 -19.44
CA ILE A 344 17.19 11.67 -18.77
C ILE A 344 15.78 11.70 -19.36
N ALA A 345 15.21 12.90 -19.57
CA ALA A 345 13.88 13.05 -20.16
C ALA A 345 13.80 12.43 -21.57
N GLU A 346 14.79 12.70 -22.42
CA GLU A 346 14.87 12.16 -23.78
C GLU A 346 14.95 10.63 -23.81
N ALA A 347 15.61 10.02 -22.82
CA ALA A 347 15.73 8.57 -22.69
C ALA A 347 14.42 7.90 -22.26
N LEU A 348 13.70 8.51 -21.31
CA LEU A 348 12.55 7.90 -20.62
C LEU A 348 11.20 8.30 -21.20
N LEU A 349 11.12 9.46 -21.87
CA LEU A 349 9.91 10.03 -22.46
C LEU A 349 10.12 10.36 -23.96
N PRO A 350 10.54 9.38 -24.79
CA PRO A 350 10.80 9.63 -26.20
C PRO A 350 9.50 9.91 -26.96
N SER A 351 9.52 10.89 -27.86
CA SER A 351 8.35 11.27 -28.67
C SER A 351 7.98 10.27 -29.77
N ALA A 352 8.87 9.33 -30.12
CA ALA A 352 8.74 8.51 -31.33
C ALA A 352 9.25 7.05 -31.21
N GLY A 353 9.38 6.47 -30.01
CA GLY A 353 9.97 5.13 -29.91
C GLY A 353 10.04 4.48 -28.53
N GLU A 354 10.90 3.47 -28.43
CA GLU A 354 11.19 2.61 -27.27
C GLU A 354 11.78 3.41 -26.10
N ARG A 355 11.31 3.14 -24.87
CA ARG A 355 11.89 3.73 -23.65
C ARG A 355 13.15 2.98 -23.27
N LYS A 356 14.26 3.71 -23.10
CA LYS A 356 15.55 3.11 -22.74
C LYS A 356 15.90 3.46 -21.30
N PRO A 357 16.41 2.52 -20.49
CA PRO A 357 16.95 2.85 -19.17
C PRO A 357 17.99 3.97 -19.26
N ALA A 358 17.91 4.91 -18.33
CA ALA A 358 18.88 5.98 -18.15
C ALA A 358 19.85 5.60 -17.02
N ALA A 359 21.12 5.41 -17.35
CA ALA A 359 22.17 5.18 -16.37
C ALA A 359 22.88 6.48 -16.01
N ILE A 360 22.70 6.94 -14.78
CA ILE A 360 23.38 8.10 -14.23
C ILE A 360 24.67 7.63 -13.56
N CYS A 361 25.79 7.91 -14.22
CA CYS A 361 27.11 7.43 -13.81
C CYS A 361 28.00 8.61 -13.44
N ALA A 362 28.80 8.46 -12.38
CA ALA A 362 29.83 9.46 -12.10
C ALA A 362 30.96 9.34 -13.13
N VAL A 363 31.43 10.46 -13.70
CA VAL A 363 32.47 10.45 -14.75
C VAL A 363 33.76 9.79 -14.26
N GLN A 364 34.03 9.82 -12.95
CA GLN A 364 35.22 9.24 -12.34
C GLN A 364 35.01 8.80 -10.88
N GLY A 365 34.12 7.84 -10.59
CA GLY A 365 34.03 7.24 -9.24
C GLY A 365 33.85 8.24 -8.09
N MET A 366 33.42 9.48 -8.39
CA MET A 366 33.36 10.58 -7.45
C MET A 366 32.11 10.43 -6.58
N PRO A 367 32.29 10.17 -5.28
CA PRO A 367 31.17 10.01 -4.38
C PRO A 367 30.68 11.42 -3.96
N GLY A 368 29.36 11.62 -3.85
CA GLY A 368 28.78 12.91 -3.43
C GLY A 368 28.55 13.94 -4.54
N VAL A 369 28.70 13.57 -5.82
CA VAL A 369 28.40 14.44 -6.99
C VAL A 369 26.91 14.68 -7.27
N GLY A 370 26.01 14.04 -6.50
CA GLY A 370 24.56 14.26 -6.61
C GLY A 370 23.81 13.33 -7.57
N LYS A 371 24.29 12.10 -7.85
CA LYS A 371 23.60 11.16 -8.76
C LYS A 371 22.18 10.81 -8.32
N SER A 372 22.02 10.35 -7.07
CA SER A 372 20.69 10.03 -6.50
C SER A 372 19.81 11.27 -6.41
N TYR A 373 20.40 12.42 -6.07
CA TYR A 373 19.68 13.70 -5.99
C TYR A 373 19.19 14.16 -7.37
N LEU A 374 19.97 13.95 -8.43
CA LEU A 374 19.56 14.20 -9.81
C LEU A 374 18.41 13.27 -10.24
N ALA A 375 18.48 11.98 -9.91
CA ALA A 375 17.40 11.02 -10.20
C ALA A 375 16.11 11.41 -9.47
N GLU A 376 16.22 11.84 -8.22
CA GLU A 376 15.08 12.29 -7.43
C GLU A 376 14.51 13.62 -7.92
N GLN A 377 15.36 14.58 -8.26
CA GLN A 377 14.89 15.84 -8.85
C GLN A 377 14.15 15.60 -10.17
N PHE A 378 14.65 14.69 -11.01
CA PHE A 378 13.94 14.32 -12.24
C PHE A 378 12.55 13.77 -11.94
N ARG A 379 12.41 12.88 -10.94
CA ARG A 379 11.12 12.34 -10.51
C ARG A 379 10.17 13.46 -10.08
N LEU A 380 10.67 14.43 -9.33
CA LEU A 380 9.89 15.58 -8.86
C LEU A 380 9.46 16.49 -10.01
N ASP A 381 10.39 16.90 -10.87
CA ASP A 381 10.14 17.80 -12.01
C ASP A 381 9.17 17.19 -13.02
N ARG A 382 9.19 15.86 -13.16
CA ARG A 382 8.38 15.10 -14.12
C ARG A 382 7.31 14.25 -13.45
N ALA A 383 6.89 14.57 -12.23
CA ALA A 383 5.92 13.75 -11.48
C ALA A 383 4.61 13.53 -12.26
N SER A 384 4.14 14.54 -13.00
CA SER A 384 2.95 14.45 -13.85
C SER A 384 3.10 13.47 -15.03
N ASP A 385 4.32 13.23 -15.50
CA ASP A 385 4.59 12.26 -16.57
C ASP A 385 4.54 10.81 -16.08
N PHE A 386 4.58 10.59 -14.75
CA PHE A 386 4.53 9.27 -14.11
C PHE A 386 3.33 9.17 -13.15
N PRO A 387 2.08 9.08 -13.66
CA PRO A 387 0.88 9.02 -12.84
C PRO A 387 0.83 7.81 -11.89
N GLY A 388 1.62 6.77 -12.17
CA GLY A 388 1.77 5.62 -11.30
C GLY A 388 2.81 5.79 -10.19
N GLY A 389 3.37 6.98 -10.02
CA GLY A 389 4.37 7.29 -9.01
C GLY A 389 5.76 6.76 -9.36
N ALA A 390 6.54 6.45 -8.32
CA ALA A 390 7.86 5.87 -8.47
C ALA A 390 8.11 4.74 -7.46
N VAL A 391 8.95 3.79 -7.84
CA VAL A 391 9.44 2.69 -6.99
C VAL A 391 10.94 2.89 -6.81
N LEU A 392 11.43 2.87 -5.57
CA LEU A 392 12.85 3.00 -5.25
C LEU A 392 13.39 1.69 -4.70
N VAL A 393 14.48 1.21 -5.31
CA VAL A 393 15.27 0.09 -4.81
C VAL A 393 16.70 0.57 -4.61
N ALA A 394 17.15 0.62 -3.36
CA ALA A 394 18.50 1.02 -3.00
C ALA A 394 19.31 -0.21 -2.59
N LEU A 395 20.36 -0.54 -3.36
CA LEU A 395 21.23 -1.68 -3.05
C LEU A 395 22.10 -1.36 -1.83
N GLN A 396 22.30 -2.36 -0.97
CA GLN A 396 23.18 -2.26 0.18
C GLN A 396 24.64 -2.38 -0.26
N PRO A 397 25.60 -1.72 0.42
CA PRO A 397 27.01 -1.79 0.05
C PRO A 397 27.61 -3.19 0.20
N GLU A 398 27.00 -4.02 1.04
CA GLU A 398 27.47 -5.36 1.40
C GLU A 398 26.75 -6.47 0.61
N GLU A 399 26.14 -6.10 -0.52
CA GLU A 399 25.47 -7.05 -1.40
C GLU A 399 26.49 -8.01 -2.04
N GLY A 400 26.49 -9.25 -1.58
CA GLY A 400 27.44 -10.30 -1.99
C GLY A 400 26.91 -11.29 -3.02
N ARG A 401 25.62 -11.21 -3.40
CA ARG A 401 25.04 -12.13 -4.40
C ARG A 401 25.66 -11.91 -5.79
N ALA A 402 25.76 -13.00 -6.55
CA ALA A 402 26.04 -12.93 -7.98
C ALA A 402 24.90 -12.24 -8.74
N ALA A 403 25.17 -11.79 -9.97
CA ALA A 403 24.25 -10.96 -10.76
C ALA A 403 22.84 -11.56 -10.94
N GLU A 404 22.72 -12.84 -11.25
CA GLU A 404 21.43 -13.49 -11.52
C GLU A 404 20.60 -13.72 -10.24
N PRO A 405 21.13 -14.30 -9.14
CA PRO A 405 20.41 -14.34 -7.87
C PRO A 405 19.98 -12.96 -7.38
N LEU A 406 20.85 -11.95 -7.56
CA LEU A 406 20.54 -10.58 -7.20
C LEU A 406 19.42 -9.99 -8.05
N SER A 407 19.36 -10.24 -9.36
CA SER A 407 18.28 -9.71 -10.20
C SER A 407 16.92 -10.28 -9.80
N THR A 408 16.86 -11.56 -9.42
CA THR A 408 15.64 -12.18 -8.91
C THR A 408 15.21 -11.58 -7.57
N ALA A 409 16.16 -11.34 -6.65
CA ALA A 409 15.88 -10.66 -5.38
C ALA A 409 15.33 -9.24 -5.60
N LEU A 410 15.96 -8.45 -6.46
CA LEU A 410 15.51 -7.09 -6.82
C LEU A 410 14.12 -7.10 -7.45
N LEU A 411 13.83 -8.05 -8.34
CA LEU A 411 12.50 -8.19 -8.95
C LEU A 411 11.44 -8.52 -7.89
N GLY A 412 11.75 -9.40 -6.94
CA GLY A 412 10.89 -9.71 -5.81
C GLY A 412 10.64 -8.49 -4.93
N ASP A 413 11.68 -7.70 -4.62
CA ASP A 413 11.54 -6.47 -3.81
C ASP A 413 10.61 -5.46 -4.50
N ILE A 414 10.73 -5.31 -5.81
CA ILE A 414 9.84 -4.46 -6.61
C ILE A 414 8.41 -4.99 -6.58
N ALA A 415 8.22 -6.30 -6.77
CA ALA A 415 6.91 -6.92 -6.73
C ALA A 415 6.23 -6.74 -5.37
N ALA A 416 6.98 -6.89 -4.27
CA ALA A 416 6.48 -6.67 -2.93
C ALA A 416 6.05 -5.20 -2.71
N GLN A 417 6.87 -4.23 -3.13
CA GLN A 417 6.50 -2.81 -3.06
C GLN A 417 5.25 -2.48 -3.89
N LEU A 418 5.05 -3.18 -5.01
CA LEU A 418 3.87 -3.05 -5.86
C LEU A 418 2.68 -3.93 -5.42
N SER A 419 2.80 -4.66 -4.30
CA SER A 419 1.80 -5.60 -3.78
C SER A 419 1.36 -6.67 -4.80
N LEU A 420 2.29 -7.12 -5.65
CA LEU A 420 2.03 -8.11 -6.69
C LEU A 420 2.25 -9.53 -6.17
N ARG A 421 1.39 -10.45 -6.62
CA ARG A 421 1.47 -11.89 -6.36
C ARG A 421 1.39 -12.63 -7.68
N ALA A 422 2.38 -13.45 -7.96
CA ALA A 422 2.46 -14.25 -9.18
C ALA A 422 3.50 -15.38 -9.01
N PRO A 423 3.35 -16.48 -9.75
CA PRO A 423 4.42 -17.46 -9.91
C PRO A 423 5.75 -16.79 -10.34
N PRO A 424 6.93 -17.31 -9.91
CA PRO A 424 8.22 -16.71 -10.23
C PRO A 424 8.47 -16.46 -11.73
N GLU A 425 7.99 -17.37 -12.58
CA GLU A 425 8.10 -17.30 -14.04
C GLU A 425 7.24 -16.19 -14.68
N GLU A 426 6.14 -15.81 -14.03
CA GLU A 426 5.24 -14.72 -14.48
C GLU A 426 5.58 -13.36 -13.84
N MET A 427 6.33 -13.36 -12.74
CA MET A 427 6.55 -12.16 -11.90
C MET A 427 7.12 -10.99 -12.71
N ALA A 428 8.10 -11.26 -13.57
CA ALA A 428 8.70 -10.26 -14.45
C ALA A 428 7.67 -9.58 -15.36
N ALA A 429 6.73 -10.35 -15.93
CA ALA A 429 5.68 -9.81 -16.78
C ALA A 429 4.69 -8.95 -15.98
N ARG A 430 4.29 -9.42 -14.79
CA ARG A 430 3.36 -8.69 -13.91
C ARG A 430 3.94 -7.36 -13.43
N VAL A 431 5.20 -7.36 -12.99
CA VAL A 431 5.91 -6.14 -12.60
C VAL A 431 6.00 -5.18 -13.80
N ARG A 432 6.38 -5.68 -14.98
CA ARG A 432 6.46 -4.86 -16.19
C ARG A 432 5.11 -4.22 -16.52
N ASP A 433 4.04 -4.99 -16.55
CA ASP A 433 2.72 -4.49 -16.93
C ASP A 433 2.22 -3.46 -15.91
N ARG A 434 2.45 -3.70 -14.61
CA ARG A 434 2.11 -2.77 -13.53
C ARG A 434 2.89 -1.46 -13.59
N LEU A 435 4.17 -1.50 -13.98
CA LEU A 435 4.99 -0.28 -14.13
C LEU A 435 4.62 0.54 -15.37
N ARG A 436 3.89 -0.04 -16.34
CA ARG A 436 3.48 0.67 -17.56
C ARG A 436 2.11 1.33 -17.44
N VAL A 437 1.23 0.80 -16.59
CA VAL A 437 -0.14 1.28 -16.45
C VAL A 437 -0.58 1.32 -14.97
N PRO A 438 -0.80 2.53 -14.42
CA PRO A 438 -0.31 3.82 -14.91
C PRO A 438 1.23 3.84 -14.97
N LEU A 439 1.81 4.69 -15.81
CA LEU A 439 3.27 4.74 -16.00
C LEU A 439 3.97 5.10 -14.66
N THR A 440 4.83 4.21 -14.18
CA THR A 440 5.55 4.31 -12.91
C THR A 440 7.05 4.32 -13.16
N LEU A 441 7.78 5.26 -12.55
CA LEU A 441 9.24 5.36 -12.67
C LEU A 441 9.94 4.37 -11.72
N LEU A 442 10.78 3.49 -12.25
CA LEU A 442 11.63 2.63 -11.43
C LEU A 442 13.01 3.27 -11.21
N ARG A 443 13.40 3.47 -9.95
CA ARG A 443 14.72 3.98 -9.56
C ARG A 443 15.52 2.87 -8.88
N VAL A 444 16.70 2.56 -9.41
CA VAL A 444 17.65 1.61 -8.82
C VAL A 444 18.92 2.36 -8.42
N GLU A 445 19.24 2.40 -7.13
CA GLU A 445 20.36 3.17 -6.59
C GLU A 445 21.48 2.31 -6.01
N ASN A 446 22.69 2.89 -5.97
CA ASN A 446 23.92 2.29 -5.44
C ASN A 446 24.42 1.07 -6.23
N VAL A 447 24.29 1.11 -7.56
CA VAL A 447 24.82 0.08 -8.47
C VAL A 447 26.33 0.25 -8.62
N ASP A 448 27.06 -0.22 -7.62
CA ASP A 448 28.48 0.10 -7.42
C ASP A 448 29.42 -1.07 -7.73
N SER A 449 28.90 -2.27 -7.97
CA SER A 449 29.67 -3.47 -8.35
C SER A 449 29.29 -3.98 -9.74
N GLU A 450 30.17 -4.81 -10.30
CA GLU A 450 29.89 -5.51 -11.57
C GLU A 450 28.70 -6.45 -11.44
N ALA A 451 28.59 -7.19 -10.34
CA ALA A 451 27.46 -8.08 -10.07
C ALA A 451 26.13 -7.30 -10.00
N ALA A 452 26.11 -6.16 -9.31
CA ALA A 452 24.95 -5.28 -9.27
C ALA A 452 24.59 -4.74 -10.65
N ALA A 453 25.58 -4.29 -11.43
CA ALA A 453 25.33 -3.81 -12.79
C ALA A 453 24.76 -4.93 -13.69
N GLY A 454 25.30 -6.14 -13.59
CA GLY A 454 24.78 -7.32 -14.27
C GLY A 454 23.34 -7.63 -13.87
N ALA A 455 23.01 -7.54 -12.58
CA ALA A 455 21.66 -7.76 -12.08
C ALA A 455 20.65 -6.76 -12.67
N VAL A 456 21.01 -5.48 -12.76
CA VAL A 456 20.13 -4.46 -13.35
C VAL A 456 20.01 -4.61 -14.87
N VAL A 457 21.04 -5.14 -15.55
CA VAL A 457 20.93 -5.53 -16.96
C VAL A 457 19.88 -6.63 -17.17
N TRP A 458 19.84 -7.65 -16.29
CA TRP A 458 18.78 -8.65 -16.31
C TRP A 458 17.41 -8.02 -16.06
N LEU A 459 17.30 -7.17 -15.04
CA LEU A 459 16.06 -6.49 -14.69
C LEU A 459 15.53 -5.65 -15.87
N ALA A 460 16.39 -4.88 -16.53
CA ALA A 460 16.01 -4.08 -17.70
C ALA A 460 15.55 -4.94 -18.89
N ARG A 461 16.10 -6.16 -19.06
CA ARG A 461 15.64 -7.11 -20.10
C ARG A 461 14.25 -7.68 -19.79
N TRP A 462 13.94 -7.89 -18.51
CA TRP A 462 12.62 -8.35 -18.08
C TRP A 462 11.57 -7.24 -18.17
N LEU A 463 11.96 -6.03 -17.74
CA LEU A 463 11.12 -4.84 -17.64
C LEU A 463 11.27 -3.92 -18.86
N ARG A 464 11.32 -4.50 -20.07
CA ARG A 464 11.38 -3.72 -21.32
C ARG A 464 10.26 -2.69 -21.39
N ASP A 465 10.57 -1.54 -21.97
CA ASP A 465 9.69 -0.38 -22.11
C ASP A 465 9.24 0.30 -20.80
N CYS A 466 9.71 -0.16 -19.63
CA CYS A 466 9.49 0.54 -18.37
C CYS A 466 10.53 1.66 -18.18
N PRO A 467 10.13 2.87 -17.74
CA PRO A 467 11.07 3.93 -17.47
C PRO A 467 11.90 3.58 -16.23
N MET A 468 13.22 3.49 -16.41
CA MET A 468 14.15 3.10 -15.36
C MET A 468 15.32 4.09 -15.27
N ILE A 469 15.58 4.60 -14.05
CA ILE A 469 16.81 5.34 -13.75
C ILE A 469 17.69 4.46 -12.87
N VAL A 470 18.94 4.29 -13.29
CA VAL A 470 19.93 3.50 -12.57
C VAL A 470 21.06 4.41 -12.14
N THR A 471 21.37 4.49 -10.85
CA THR A 471 22.46 5.32 -10.33
C THR A 471 23.56 4.45 -9.71
N GLY A 472 24.82 4.77 -10.00
CA GLY A 472 25.93 3.96 -9.51
C GLY A 472 27.32 4.56 -9.75
N ARG A 473 28.32 3.96 -9.11
CA ARG A 473 29.76 4.28 -9.25
C ARG A 473 30.47 3.34 -10.21
N TYR A 474 29.87 2.21 -10.56
CA TYR A 474 30.48 1.24 -11.47
C TYR A 474 30.64 1.83 -12.88
N LYS A 475 31.89 1.91 -13.37
CA LYS A 475 32.21 2.53 -14.66
C LYS A 475 31.60 1.79 -15.86
N GLY A 476 31.35 0.49 -15.70
CA GLY A 476 30.73 -0.35 -16.73
C GLY A 476 29.22 -0.26 -16.78
N LEU A 477 28.58 0.60 -15.97
CA LEU A 477 27.14 0.64 -15.84
C LEU A 477 26.47 1.03 -17.17
N GLY A 478 25.64 0.12 -17.69
CA GLY A 478 24.97 0.25 -18.99
C GLY A 478 25.86 -0.01 -20.22
N ASN A 479 27.12 -0.43 -20.05
CA ASN A 479 28.01 -0.74 -21.18
C ASN A 479 27.47 -1.93 -21.99
N GLY A 480 27.36 -1.76 -23.30
CA GLY A 480 26.86 -2.81 -24.20
C GLY A 480 25.37 -3.13 -24.07
N ALA A 481 24.64 -2.46 -23.17
CA ALA A 481 23.22 -2.70 -22.90
C ALA A 481 22.27 -1.72 -23.65
N GLY A 482 22.82 -0.80 -24.45
CA GLY A 482 22.04 0.19 -25.20
C GLY A 482 21.41 1.30 -24.35
N TRP A 483 21.79 1.39 -23.08
CA TRP A 483 21.27 2.40 -22.13
C TRP A 483 21.82 3.79 -22.44
N VAL A 484 21.01 4.82 -22.15
CA VAL A 484 21.47 6.20 -22.23
C VAL A 484 22.34 6.48 -21.00
N ARG A 485 23.63 6.74 -21.20
CA ARG A 485 24.55 7.08 -20.11
C ARG A 485 24.59 8.59 -19.91
N VAL A 486 24.29 9.02 -18.68
CA VAL A 486 24.29 10.42 -18.25
C VAL A 486 25.48 10.61 -17.30
N PRO A 487 26.64 11.07 -17.80
CA PRO A 487 27.82 11.32 -16.98
C PRO A 487 27.59 12.55 -16.08
N VAL A 488 27.83 12.39 -14.77
CA VAL A 488 27.73 13.47 -13.78
C VAL A 488 29.11 13.77 -13.21
N ALA A 489 29.58 15.00 -13.40
CA ALA A 489 30.83 15.54 -12.85
C ALA A 489 30.56 16.40 -11.60
N GLU A 490 31.59 16.93 -10.95
CA GLU A 490 31.43 18.02 -9.99
C GLU A 490 30.75 19.25 -10.63
N PHE A 491 30.30 20.20 -9.80
CA PHE A 491 29.80 21.46 -10.33
C PHE A 491 30.92 22.34 -10.90
N ASP A 492 30.55 23.22 -11.83
CA ASP A 492 31.36 24.40 -12.09
C ASP A 492 31.31 25.36 -10.88
N GLU A 493 32.25 26.30 -10.82
CA GLU A 493 32.34 27.21 -9.68
C GLU A 493 31.08 28.09 -9.49
N PRO A 494 30.46 28.66 -10.54
CA PRO A 494 29.22 29.42 -10.39
C PRO A 494 28.06 28.61 -9.80
N THR A 495 27.82 27.40 -10.29
CA THR A 495 26.73 26.52 -9.81
C THR A 495 26.99 26.05 -8.39
N ALA A 496 28.24 25.71 -8.06
CA ALA A 496 28.62 25.34 -6.70
C ALA A 496 28.42 26.48 -5.69
N LEU A 497 28.75 27.71 -6.10
CA LEU A 497 28.49 28.89 -5.29
C LEU A 497 26.98 29.15 -5.14
N GLU A 498 26.20 28.98 -6.21
CA GLU A 498 24.75 29.12 -6.18
C GLU A 498 24.11 28.16 -5.17
N GLN A 499 24.53 26.88 -5.13
CA GLN A 499 24.05 25.92 -4.13
C GLN A 499 24.34 26.43 -2.72
N LEU A 500 25.61 26.79 -2.45
CA LEU A 500 26.04 27.20 -1.11
C LEU A 500 25.31 28.46 -0.66
N GLU A 501 25.11 29.44 -1.54
CA GLU A 501 24.38 30.67 -1.23
C GLU A 501 22.90 30.41 -0.97
N ALA A 502 22.27 29.52 -1.74
CA ALA A 502 20.86 29.18 -1.55
C ALA A 502 20.59 28.38 -0.26
N GLU A 503 21.58 27.64 0.24
CA GLU A 503 21.47 26.88 1.49
C GLU A 503 21.78 27.69 2.75
N LEU A 504 22.30 28.91 2.61
CA LEU A 504 22.70 29.78 3.72
C LEU A 504 21.69 30.92 3.92
N PRO A 505 21.49 31.38 5.18
CA PRO A 505 20.66 32.55 5.43
C PRO A 505 21.30 33.81 4.83
N PRO A 506 20.52 34.83 4.42
CA PRO A 506 21.02 36.03 3.73
C PRO A 506 22.16 36.74 4.47
N GLU A 507 22.13 36.73 5.80
CA GLU A 507 23.14 37.34 6.68
C GLU A 507 24.54 36.73 6.48
N ARG A 508 24.61 35.45 6.12
CA ARG A 508 25.86 34.70 5.89
C ARG A 508 26.38 34.88 4.46
N VAL A 509 25.55 35.39 3.55
CA VAL A 509 25.90 35.60 2.13
C VAL A 509 26.31 37.06 1.86
N ARG A 510 25.60 38.04 2.44
CA ARG A 510 25.77 39.47 2.15
C ARG A 510 27.22 39.94 2.40
N GLY A 511 27.88 40.42 1.35
CA GLY A 511 29.25 40.97 1.43
C GLY A 511 30.37 39.93 1.55
N LYS A 512 30.06 38.62 1.59
CA LYS A 512 31.04 37.53 1.80
C LYS A 512 31.26 36.62 0.58
N ARG A 513 30.76 37.02 -0.59
CA ARG A 513 30.76 36.19 -1.82
C ARG A 513 32.14 35.64 -2.20
N GLU A 514 33.22 36.41 -2.02
CA GLU A 514 34.57 35.95 -2.36
C GLU A 514 35.12 34.91 -1.36
N GLU A 515 34.77 35.02 -0.07
CA GLU A 515 35.09 33.99 0.93
C GLU A 515 34.35 32.69 0.62
N LEU A 516 33.07 32.78 0.26
CA LEU A 516 32.26 31.63 -0.16
C LEU A 516 32.82 30.98 -1.44
N ARG A 517 33.30 31.76 -2.41
CA ARG A 517 34.00 31.21 -3.59
C ARG A 517 35.26 30.44 -3.22
N ARG A 518 36.08 30.96 -2.29
CA ARG A 518 37.27 30.24 -1.80
C ARG A 518 36.87 28.93 -1.13
N LEU A 519 35.80 28.95 -0.32
CA LEU A 519 35.26 27.75 0.30
C LEU A 519 34.79 26.72 -0.74
N VAL A 520 34.05 27.15 -1.76
CA VAL A 520 33.60 26.30 -2.87
C VAL A 520 34.78 25.59 -3.58
N ARG A 521 35.87 26.32 -3.84
CA ARG A 521 37.10 25.76 -4.43
C ARG A 521 37.74 24.72 -3.53
N GLU A 522 37.87 25.02 -2.24
CA GLU A 522 38.44 24.09 -1.28
C GLU A 522 37.56 22.85 -1.09
N LEU A 523 36.24 22.96 -1.12
CA LEU A 523 35.33 21.81 -1.05
C LEU A 523 35.27 20.98 -2.33
N GLY A 524 36.10 21.30 -3.33
CA GLY A 524 36.21 20.53 -4.57
C GLY A 524 34.97 20.61 -5.46
N ARG A 525 34.07 21.58 -5.20
CA ARG A 525 32.80 21.78 -5.92
C ARG A 525 31.88 20.55 -5.88
N LEU A 526 31.99 19.74 -4.83
CA LEU A 526 31.15 18.57 -4.60
C LEU A 526 29.83 18.99 -3.91
N PRO A 527 28.65 18.72 -4.50
CA PRO A 527 27.35 19.08 -3.93
C PRO A 527 27.16 18.62 -2.49
N LEU A 528 27.54 17.38 -2.16
CA LEU A 528 27.40 16.87 -0.79
C LEU A 528 28.33 17.59 0.21
N ALA A 529 29.55 17.93 -0.19
CA ALA A 529 30.48 18.66 0.67
C ALA A 529 29.98 20.08 0.93
N LEU A 530 29.41 20.73 -0.09
CA LEU A 530 28.77 22.05 0.03
C LEU A 530 27.56 21.99 0.96
N HIS A 531 26.72 20.97 0.83
CA HIS A 531 25.54 20.76 1.67
C HIS A 531 25.89 20.58 3.15
N LEU A 532 26.89 19.74 3.45
CA LEU A 532 27.39 19.53 4.81
C LEU A 532 28.03 20.81 5.39
N ALA A 533 28.84 21.51 4.59
CA ALA A 533 29.44 22.77 5.01
C ALA A 533 28.37 23.84 5.26
N ALA A 534 27.31 23.90 4.46
CA ALA A 534 26.19 24.80 4.68
C ALA A 534 25.49 24.50 6.01
N GLY A 535 25.23 23.21 6.31
CA GLY A 535 24.73 22.78 7.62
C GLY A 535 25.59 23.26 8.78
N TYR A 536 26.91 23.07 8.68
CA TYR A 536 27.86 23.58 9.68
C TYR A 536 27.81 25.11 9.82
N LEU A 537 27.79 25.85 8.72
CA LEU A 537 27.81 27.32 8.73
C LEU A 537 26.50 27.94 9.25
N ARG A 538 25.37 27.26 9.04
CA ARG A 538 24.07 27.65 9.62
C ARG A 538 24.10 27.55 11.14
N GLU A 539 24.62 26.44 11.67
CA GLU A 539 24.45 26.05 13.07
C GLU A 539 25.66 26.37 13.97
N GLY A 540 26.87 26.42 13.41
CA GLY A 540 28.12 26.46 14.16
C GLY A 540 28.49 27.84 14.70
N GLY A 541 27.77 28.90 14.36
CA GLY A 541 28.14 30.27 14.70
C GLY A 541 29.32 30.83 13.88
N TYR A 542 30.22 29.97 13.40
CA TYR A 542 31.38 30.28 12.57
C TYR A 542 31.04 30.81 11.17
N ASP A 543 31.95 31.58 10.58
CA ASP A 543 31.85 32.00 9.17
C ASP A 543 32.74 31.15 8.26
N ALA A 544 32.63 31.39 6.94
CA ALA A 544 33.37 30.63 5.93
C ALA A 544 34.88 30.69 6.13
N GLY A 545 35.41 31.83 6.62
CA GLY A 545 36.82 31.99 6.95
C GLY A 545 37.25 31.06 8.08
N THR A 546 36.51 31.05 9.20
CA THR A 546 36.83 30.18 10.33
C THR A 546 36.65 28.71 9.98
N PHE A 547 35.62 28.35 9.21
CA PHE A 547 35.44 26.99 8.72
C PHE A 547 36.62 26.53 7.85
N LEU A 548 37.12 27.40 6.96
CA LEU A 548 38.32 27.12 6.15
C LEU A 548 39.57 26.94 7.02
N GLU A 549 39.71 27.72 8.08
CA GLU A 549 40.81 27.55 9.04
C GLU A 549 40.71 26.23 9.79
N GLU A 550 39.53 25.85 10.27
CA GLU A 550 39.28 24.54 10.90
C GLU A 550 39.55 23.38 9.94
N LEU A 551 39.11 23.51 8.68
CA LEU A 551 39.36 22.52 7.61
C LEU A 551 40.87 22.35 7.29
N ARG A 552 41.67 23.40 7.50
CA ARG A 552 43.13 23.38 7.35
C ARG A 552 43.82 22.88 8.62
N ARG A 553 43.33 23.27 9.80
CA ARG A 553 43.86 22.93 11.12
C ARG A 553 43.68 21.48 11.48
N SER A 554 42.66 20.81 10.95
CA SER A 554 42.43 19.38 11.15
C SER A 554 43.51 18.46 10.55
N GLY A 555 44.72 18.97 10.26
CA GLY A 555 45.80 18.22 9.61
C GLY A 555 46.53 17.24 10.53
N PHE A 556 46.13 15.96 10.53
CA PHE A 556 46.91 14.72 10.25
C PHE A 556 46.11 13.44 10.59
N ASP A 557 46.58 12.30 10.04
CA ASP A 557 46.19 10.88 10.20
C ASP A 557 44.81 10.43 9.71
N LEU A 558 44.66 10.34 8.38
CA LEU A 558 43.96 9.17 7.84
C LEU A 558 45.02 8.06 7.74
N ASP A 559 44.98 7.11 8.67
CA ASP A 559 45.59 5.80 8.42
C ASP A 559 45.07 5.34 7.04
N PRO A 560 45.92 4.99 6.05
CA PRO A 560 45.43 4.50 4.77
C PRO A 560 44.46 3.36 5.07
N ASN A 561 43.19 3.55 4.70
CA ASN A 561 42.04 2.71 5.06
C ASN A 561 42.16 1.24 4.63
N HIS A 562 43.21 0.91 3.89
CA HIS A 562 43.86 -0.37 3.68
C HIS A 562 45.22 0.01 3.03
N PRO A 563 46.28 -0.82 3.09
CA PRO A 563 47.46 -0.65 2.23
C PRO A 563 47.13 -0.55 0.71
N ASP A 564 45.88 -0.79 0.31
CA ASP A 564 45.38 -0.71 -1.08
C ASP A 564 44.50 0.51 -1.42
N ASP A 565 44.11 1.40 -0.48
CA ASP A 565 43.31 2.59 -0.83
C ASP A 565 44.19 3.75 -1.33
N ARG A 566 44.85 3.51 -2.47
CA ARG A 566 45.65 4.51 -3.20
C ARG A 566 44.85 5.75 -3.60
N LEU A 567 43.51 5.68 -3.68
CA LEU A 567 42.65 6.75 -4.19
C LEU A 567 42.40 7.87 -3.16
N LEU A 568 42.52 7.61 -1.86
CA LEU A 568 42.40 8.64 -0.82
C LEU A 568 43.60 9.60 -0.79
N GLN A 569 44.78 9.12 -1.18
CA GLN A 569 46.00 9.93 -1.29
C GLN A 569 46.07 10.70 -2.62
N GLU A 570 45.40 10.20 -3.67
CA GLU A 570 45.43 10.77 -5.02
C GLU A 570 44.29 11.78 -5.30
N ASP A 571 43.15 11.72 -4.59
CA ASP A 571 41.99 12.60 -4.82
C ASP A 571 41.69 13.54 -3.64
N ARG A 572 42.21 14.79 -3.75
CA ARG A 572 41.98 15.90 -2.80
C ARG A 572 40.50 16.14 -2.47
N ARG A 573 39.57 15.80 -3.38
CA ARG A 573 38.13 16.05 -3.21
C ARG A 573 37.50 15.10 -2.20
N ARG A 574 37.89 13.82 -2.21
CA ARG A 574 37.44 12.82 -1.23
C ARG A 574 37.94 13.17 0.17
N ALA A 575 39.19 13.63 0.28
CA ALA A 575 39.74 14.11 1.55
C ALA A 575 38.95 15.30 2.11
N ASN A 576 38.52 16.24 1.26
CA ASN A 576 37.78 17.42 1.71
C ASN A 576 36.33 17.10 2.12
N LEU A 577 35.67 16.15 1.43
CA LEU A 577 34.37 15.63 1.86
C LEU A 577 34.47 14.98 3.26
N HIS A 578 35.49 14.14 3.46
CA HIS A 578 35.74 13.50 4.75
C HIS A 578 35.95 14.53 5.87
N ARG A 579 36.82 15.53 5.65
CA ARG A 579 37.09 16.58 6.65
C ARG A 579 35.84 17.39 7.00
N THR A 580 35.04 17.74 6.00
CA THR A 580 33.77 18.46 6.19
C THR A 580 32.83 17.66 7.09
N PHE A 581 32.77 16.35 6.88
CA PHE A 581 31.99 15.46 7.72
C PHE A 581 32.52 15.37 9.16
N SER A 582 33.84 15.20 9.34
CA SER A 582 34.46 15.18 10.67
C SER A 582 34.21 16.47 11.45
N LEU A 583 34.27 17.64 10.80
CA LEU A 583 33.94 18.92 11.42
C LEU A 583 32.47 18.99 11.83
N SER A 584 31.56 18.50 10.98
CA SER A 584 30.12 18.47 11.27
C SER A 584 29.80 17.56 12.47
N LEU A 585 30.49 16.42 12.59
CA LEU A 585 30.36 15.54 13.75
C LEU A 585 30.95 16.12 15.02
N ALA A 586 32.10 16.81 14.93
CA ALA A 586 32.68 17.51 16.08
C ALA A 586 31.74 18.63 16.59
N LEU A 587 31.12 19.37 15.67
CA LEU A 587 30.11 20.37 16.02
C LEU A 587 28.86 19.72 16.63
N LEU A 588 28.39 18.59 16.07
CA LEU A 588 27.30 17.82 16.65
C LEU A 588 27.63 17.44 18.10
N GLY A 589 28.80 16.86 18.35
CA GLY A 589 29.24 16.50 19.71
C GLY A 589 29.19 17.69 20.67
N ARG A 590 29.68 18.87 20.24
CA ARG A 590 29.59 20.09 21.05
C ARG A 590 28.15 20.52 21.34
N GLN A 591 27.24 20.42 20.37
CA GLN A 591 25.82 20.77 20.55
C GLN A 591 25.06 19.77 21.44
N LEU A 592 25.49 18.50 21.44
CA LEU A 592 24.91 17.46 22.29
C LEU A 592 25.38 17.56 23.76
N GLY A 593 26.54 18.19 24.01
CA GLY A 593 27.00 18.50 25.36
C GLY A 593 27.39 17.25 26.14
N ALA A 594 26.89 17.11 27.37
CA ALA A 594 27.27 16.02 28.28
C ALA A 594 26.92 14.61 27.75
N ASP A 595 25.90 14.50 26.89
CA ASP A 595 25.41 13.22 26.35
C ASP A 595 26.07 12.86 25.00
N ALA A 596 27.04 13.66 24.54
CA ALA A 596 27.61 13.56 23.20
C ALA A 596 28.12 12.16 22.87
N ASP A 597 28.86 11.52 23.78
CA ASP A 597 29.47 10.21 23.51
C ASP A 597 28.40 9.13 23.25
N ALA A 598 27.36 9.08 24.07
CA ALA A 598 26.27 8.11 23.94
C ALA A 598 25.45 8.34 22.66
N LEU A 599 25.10 9.59 22.38
CA LEU A 599 24.30 9.95 21.21
C LEU A 599 25.09 9.78 19.89
N LEU A 600 26.40 10.10 19.88
CA LEU A 600 27.27 9.86 18.73
C LEU A 600 27.50 8.37 18.48
N ALA A 601 27.57 7.54 19.53
CA ALA A 601 27.58 6.09 19.38
C ALA A 601 26.28 5.59 18.72
N GLY A 602 25.13 6.14 19.12
CA GLY A 602 23.85 5.88 18.47
C GLY A 602 23.83 6.28 16.99
N LEU A 603 24.35 7.46 16.64
CA LEU A 603 24.46 7.89 15.24
C LEU A 603 25.36 6.97 14.40
N ARG A 604 26.48 6.52 14.98
CA ARG A 604 27.38 5.55 14.32
C ARG A 604 26.67 4.24 14.05
N ALA A 605 25.86 3.75 15.01
CA ALA A 605 25.07 2.55 14.84
C ALA A 605 24.02 2.67 13.71
N LEU A 606 23.41 3.85 13.53
CA LEU A 606 22.49 4.10 12.41
C LEU A 606 23.16 3.98 11.03
N GLY A 607 24.50 4.06 10.96
CA GLY A 607 25.25 3.79 9.72
C GLY A 607 25.10 2.35 9.20
N HIS A 608 24.69 1.41 10.05
CA HIS A 608 24.36 0.02 9.69
C HIS A 608 22.88 -0.18 9.31
N GLY A 609 22.07 0.89 9.37
CA GLY A 609 20.66 0.86 9.01
C GLY A 609 20.40 0.75 7.50
N PRO A 610 19.14 0.49 7.09
CA PRO A 610 18.78 0.35 5.69
C PRO A 610 18.98 1.67 4.91
N LEU A 611 19.68 1.61 3.77
CA LEU A 611 19.87 2.79 2.90
C LEU A 611 18.57 3.36 2.29
N GLY A 612 17.50 2.56 2.21
CA GLY A 612 16.16 3.02 1.84
C GLY A 612 15.46 3.86 2.93
N GLY A 613 16.09 4.00 4.10
CA GLY A 613 15.59 4.74 5.25
C GLY A 613 14.90 3.86 6.29
N PHE A 614 14.78 4.40 7.49
CA PHE A 614 14.19 3.76 8.66
C PHE A 614 13.26 4.73 9.38
N GLY A 615 12.15 4.22 9.91
CA GLY A 615 11.21 4.96 10.73
C GLY A 615 11.71 5.09 12.18
N ARG A 616 10.96 5.85 12.98
CA ARG A 616 11.34 6.19 14.36
C ARG A 616 11.61 4.97 15.23
N SER A 617 10.67 4.03 15.28
CA SER A 617 10.76 2.90 16.19
C SER A 617 11.95 1.98 15.87
N LEU A 618 12.22 1.73 14.58
CA LEU A 618 13.40 0.96 14.17
C LEU A 618 14.68 1.75 14.45
N GLY A 619 14.69 3.06 14.17
CA GLY A 619 15.82 3.93 14.44
C GLY A 619 16.24 3.97 15.92
N GLU A 620 15.28 4.05 16.84
CA GLU A 620 15.53 3.96 18.30
C GLU A 620 16.27 2.67 18.67
N ALA A 621 15.83 1.53 18.12
CA ALA A 621 16.45 0.23 18.37
C ALA A 621 17.84 0.11 17.75
N LEU A 622 18.01 0.54 16.49
CA LEU A 622 19.31 0.54 15.82
C LEU A 622 20.31 1.41 16.59
N ALA A 623 19.91 2.61 17.01
CA ALA A 623 20.74 3.52 17.78
C ALA A 623 21.00 3.02 19.22
N GLY A 624 20.13 2.18 19.77
CA GLY A 624 20.18 1.78 21.17
C GLY A 624 19.86 2.94 22.12
N LEU A 625 18.96 3.84 21.71
CA LEU A 625 18.61 5.07 22.43
C LEU A 625 17.13 5.09 22.82
N ALA A 626 16.81 5.75 23.93
CA ALA A 626 15.43 6.04 24.30
C ALA A 626 14.80 7.07 23.34
N ALA A 627 13.47 7.08 23.23
CA ALA A 627 12.73 7.92 22.27
C ALA A 627 13.09 9.42 22.33
N VAL A 628 13.28 9.97 23.53
CA VAL A 628 13.64 11.40 23.73
C VAL A 628 15.04 11.69 23.19
N ASP A 629 16.01 10.83 23.52
CA ASP A 629 17.41 10.95 23.12
C ASP A 629 17.57 10.73 21.61
N PHE A 630 16.85 9.76 21.06
CA PHE A 630 16.78 9.53 19.63
C PHE A 630 16.19 10.74 18.91
N ALA A 631 15.04 11.27 19.35
CA ALA A 631 14.44 12.46 18.73
C ALA A 631 15.38 13.68 18.78
N ARG A 632 16.08 13.87 19.91
CA ARG A 632 17.10 14.91 20.05
C ARG A 632 18.28 14.70 19.09
N LEU A 633 18.78 13.47 18.96
CA LEU A 633 19.84 13.13 18.02
C LEU A 633 19.42 13.39 16.58
N MET A 634 18.25 12.95 16.16
CA MET A 634 17.76 13.10 14.78
C MET A 634 17.54 14.57 14.42
N ASN A 635 16.94 15.35 15.33
CA ASN A 635 16.75 16.79 15.12
C ASN A 635 18.09 17.53 14.99
N THR A 636 19.04 17.27 15.89
CA THR A 636 20.34 17.97 15.88
C THR A 636 21.19 17.55 14.68
N SER A 637 21.19 16.26 14.35
CA SER A 637 21.90 15.72 13.18
C SER A 637 21.30 16.21 11.85
N GLY A 638 19.98 16.37 11.79
CA GLY A 638 19.26 16.91 10.62
C GLY A 638 19.63 18.36 10.32
N LYS A 639 19.78 19.21 11.34
CA LYS A 639 20.23 20.60 11.16
C LYS A 639 21.62 20.71 10.53
N LEU A 640 22.48 19.74 10.84
CA LEU A 640 23.85 19.61 10.32
C LEU A 640 23.94 18.77 9.04
N SER A 641 22.81 18.40 8.43
CA SER A 641 22.75 17.62 7.19
C SER A 641 23.42 16.23 7.28
N LEU A 642 23.56 15.68 8.49
CA LEU A 642 24.14 14.34 8.72
C LEU A 642 23.10 13.23 8.53
N VAL A 643 21.82 13.57 8.68
CA VAL A 643 20.67 12.71 8.42
C VAL A 643 19.66 13.51 7.61
N MET A 644 18.98 12.85 6.68
CA MET A 644 18.00 13.47 5.78
C MET A 644 16.63 12.80 5.97
N PRO A 645 15.51 13.49 5.66
CA PRO A 645 14.22 12.83 5.54
C PRO A 645 14.24 11.78 4.41
N ALA A 646 13.56 10.66 4.63
CA ALA A 646 13.27 9.64 3.61
C ALA A 646 11.96 10.02 2.92
N GLU A 647 12.03 10.94 1.98
CA GLU A 647 10.87 11.58 1.34
C GLU A 647 10.00 10.62 0.51
N GLU A 648 10.54 9.46 0.15
CA GLU A 648 9.78 8.38 -0.47
C GLU A 648 8.84 7.65 0.51
N ARG A 649 8.90 7.96 1.82
CA ARG A 649 8.07 7.37 2.87
C ARG A 649 7.11 8.38 3.49
N GLU A 650 5.90 7.93 3.81
CA GLU A 650 4.83 8.76 4.38
C GLU A 650 4.89 8.91 5.92
N ASP A 651 5.85 8.27 6.59
CA ASP A 651 5.91 8.12 8.05
C ASP A 651 7.01 8.92 8.76
N ASP A 652 7.39 10.07 8.20
CA ASP A 652 8.46 10.96 8.71
C ASP A 652 9.79 10.23 8.95
N ALA A 653 10.09 9.22 8.12
CA ALA A 653 11.30 8.41 8.23
C ALA A 653 12.57 9.18 7.85
N TRP A 654 13.72 8.61 8.21
CA TRP A 654 15.02 9.18 7.95
C TRP A 654 15.90 8.26 7.12
N ARG A 655 16.85 8.86 6.41
CA ARG A 655 17.91 8.17 5.67
C ARG A 655 19.26 8.83 5.94
N ILE A 656 20.30 8.01 5.97
CA ILE A 656 21.69 8.48 6.02
C ILE A 656 22.28 8.35 4.62
N HIS A 657 22.98 9.37 4.15
CA HIS A 657 23.64 9.32 2.85
C HIS A 657 24.64 8.14 2.82
N PRO A 658 24.71 7.30 1.76
CA PRO A 658 25.50 6.07 1.77
C PRO A 658 26.98 6.24 2.15
N LEU A 659 27.60 7.36 1.78
CA LEU A 659 29.00 7.67 2.18
C LEU A 659 29.15 8.02 3.66
N LEU A 660 28.14 8.68 4.23
CA LEU A 660 28.13 8.97 5.65
C LEU A 660 27.89 7.69 6.43
N ALA A 661 26.94 6.85 5.98
CA ALA A 661 26.69 5.52 6.54
C ALA A 661 27.96 4.65 6.48
N GLU A 662 28.66 4.63 5.34
CA GLU A 662 29.92 3.90 5.14
C GLU A 662 31.00 4.28 6.17
N TRP A 663 31.05 5.54 6.55
CA TRP A 663 31.99 6.05 7.53
C TRP A 663 31.52 5.82 8.97
N LEU A 664 30.24 6.10 9.25
CA LEU A 664 29.63 5.95 10.57
C LEU A 664 29.72 4.52 11.09
N ARG A 665 29.44 3.53 10.22
CA ARG A 665 29.45 2.11 10.57
C ARG A 665 30.79 1.62 11.11
N ARG A 666 31.91 2.26 10.76
CA ARG A 666 33.25 1.92 11.27
C ARG A 666 33.41 2.19 12.76
N GLY A 667 32.63 3.12 13.30
CA GLY A 667 32.65 3.48 14.72
C GLY A 667 31.62 2.73 15.57
N ALA A 668 30.95 1.71 15.01
CA ALA A 668 29.94 0.92 15.71
C ALA A 668 30.15 -0.57 15.45
N ASP A 669 29.96 -1.38 16.51
CA ASP A 669 29.97 -2.83 16.40
C ASP A 669 28.73 -3.32 15.63
N GLU A 670 28.95 -3.80 14.41
CA GLU A 670 27.93 -4.36 13.52
C GLU A 670 27.11 -5.46 14.20
N THR A 671 27.77 -6.34 14.96
CA THR A 671 27.13 -7.48 15.62
C THR A 671 26.13 -6.98 16.66
N ALA A 672 26.51 -5.95 17.43
CA ALA A 672 25.63 -5.33 18.41
C ALA A 672 24.42 -4.64 17.74
N VAL A 673 24.62 -3.97 16.59
CA VAL A 673 23.49 -3.34 15.86
C VAL A 673 22.55 -4.40 15.30
N LEU A 674 23.09 -5.43 14.65
CA LEU A 674 22.30 -6.55 14.12
C LEU A 674 21.52 -7.25 15.24
N THR A 675 22.13 -7.46 16.40
CA THR A 675 21.44 -8.02 17.58
C THR A 675 20.23 -7.16 17.95
N ARG A 676 20.38 -5.83 18.06
CA ARG A 676 19.25 -4.94 18.37
C ARG A 676 18.17 -4.96 17.28
N MET A 677 18.56 -5.02 16.01
CA MET A 677 17.64 -5.15 14.88
C MET A 677 16.85 -6.46 14.95
N THR A 678 17.53 -7.58 15.23
CA THR A 678 16.93 -8.90 15.44
C THR A 678 15.93 -8.87 16.59
N GLU A 679 16.31 -8.32 17.75
CA GLU A 679 15.39 -8.19 18.90
C GLU A 679 14.15 -7.34 18.56
N TRP A 680 14.34 -6.25 17.82
CA TRP A 680 13.24 -5.39 17.40
C TRP A 680 12.23 -6.14 16.51
N PHE A 681 12.72 -6.88 15.50
CA PHE A 681 11.87 -7.68 14.62
C PHE A 681 11.22 -8.84 15.36
N VAL A 682 12.00 -9.67 16.06
CA VAL A 682 11.50 -10.86 16.77
C VAL A 682 10.41 -10.49 17.78
N THR A 683 10.59 -9.39 18.52
CA THR A 683 9.60 -8.94 19.50
C THR A 683 8.27 -8.57 18.84
N ARG A 684 8.30 -7.88 17.69
CA ARG A 684 7.09 -7.42 16.99
C ARG A 684 6.43 -8.52 16.18
N LEU A 685 7.22 -9.41 15.59
CA LEU A 685 6.75 -10.56 14.84
C LEU A 685 5.96 -11.52 15.76
N ARG A 686 6.42 -11.70 17.00
CA ARG A 686 5.73 -12.53 18.02
C ARG A 686 4.42 -11.95 18.56
N ALA A 687 4.15 -10.66 18.37
CA ALA A 687 2.99 -10.03 18.97
C ALA A 687 1.69 -10.50 18.29
N GLU A 688 0.67 -10.82 19.09
CA GLU A 688 -0.68 -11.21 18.62
C GLU A 688 -1.57 -9.99 18.28
N ALA A 689 -0.97 -8.82 18.04
CA ALA A 689 -1.68 -7.55 17.82
C ALA A 689 -1.38 -6.98 16.42
N GLU A 690 -2.37 -6.31 15.83
CA GLU A 690 -2.29 -5.78 14.47
C GLU A 690 -1.26 -4.65 14.32
N GLN A 691 -1.04 -3.86 15.38
CA GLN A 691 -0.18 -2.67 15.35
C GLN A 691 1.33 -2.99 15.21
N PRO A 692 1.92 -3.93 15.98
CA PRO A 692 3.30 -4.39 15.78
C PRO A 692 3.60 -4.88 14.36
N TRP A 693 2.65 -5.57 13.74
CA TRP A 693 2.81 -6.04 12.36
C TRP A 693 2.79 -4.88 11.36
N LYS A 694 1.94 -3.86 11.56
CA LYS A 694 1.98 -2.63 10.76
C LYS A 694 3.35 -1.95 10.82
N ASP A 695 4.00 -1.92 11.98
CA ASP A 695 5.34 -1.37 12.12
C ASP A 695 6.37 -2.18 11.32
N VAL A 696 6.30 -3.51 11.35
CA VAL A 696 7.17 -4.39 10.54
C VAL A 696 6.90 -4.20 9.05
N THR A 697 5.63 -4.08 8.63
CA THR A 697 5.25 -3.88 7.23
C THR A 697 5.74 -2.53 6.68
N ARG A 698 5.70 -1.46 7.48
CA ARG A 698 6.29 -0.16 7.12
C ARG A 698 7.80 -0.24 6.90
N GLU A 699 8.47 -1.14 7.62
CA GLU A 699 9.91 -1.38 7.51
C GLU A 699 10.26 -2.51 6.52
N ALA A 700 9.42 -2.78 5.51
CA ALA A 700 9.64 -3.89 4.55
C ALA A 700 11.03 -3.90 3.90
N GLY A 701 11.58 -2.73 3.55
CA GLY A 701 12.94 -2.63 3.02
C GLY A 701 14.02 -3.04 4.04
N ALA A 702 13.82 -2.67 5.31
CA ALA A 702 14.71 -3.07 6.40
C ALA A 702 14.59 -4.55 6.73
N LEU A 703 13.37 -5.09 6.72
CA LEU A 703 13.07 -6.51 6.91
C LEU A 703 13.78 -7.34 5.83
N SER A 704 13.74 -6.90 4.58
CA SER A 704 14.39 -7.58 3.45
C SER A 704 15.91 -7.63 3.62
N ALA A 705 16.51 -6.47 3.93
CA ALA A 705 17.96 -6.38 4.17
C ALA A 705 18.42 -7.19 5.39
N TRP A 706 17.62 -7.22 6.46
CA TRP A 706 17.92 -7.97 7.67
C TRP A 706 17.78 -9.48 7.46
N LEU A 707 16.66 -9.95 6.91
CA LEU A 707 16.44 -11.38 6.64
C LEU A 707 17.53 -11.96 5.73
N ALA A 708 18.09 -11.18 4.80
CA ALA A 708 19.23 -11.62 3.99
C ALA A 708 20.50 -11.93 4.81
N ARG A 709 20.67 -11.29 5.98
CA ARG A 709 21.83 -11.43 6.88
C ARG A 709 21.60 -12.41 8.04
N VAL A 710 20.36 -12.82 8.30
CA VAL A 710 20.06 -13.82 9.34
C VAL A 710 20.60 -15.18 8.91
N GLY A 711 21.50 -15.74 9.70
CA GLY A 711 22.09 -17.08 9.52
C GLY A 711 22.36 -17.73 10.88
N GLY A 712 22.95 -18.93 10.87
CA GLY A 712 23.29 -19.63 12.11
C GLY A 712 22.06 -19.91 12.98
N GLU A 713 22.23 -19.92 14.31
CA GLU A 713 21.18 -20.25 15.29
C GLU A 713 19.95 -19.32 15.27
N GLU A 714 20.12 -18.08 14.80
CA GLU A 714 19.03 -17.10 14.75
C GLU A 714 17.92 -17.47 13.74
N VAL A 715 18.22 -18.28 12.73
CA VAL A 715 17.23 -18.70 11.71
C VAL A 715 15.99 -19.32 12.36
N VAL A 716 16.17 -20.23 13.33
CA VAL A 716 15.07 -20.93 13.99
C VAL A 716 14.27 -19.96 14.86
N ARG A 717 14.96 -19.05 15.55
CA ARG A 717 14.33 -18.06 16.41
C ARG A 717 13.47 -17.07 15.61
N VAL A 718 13.99 -16.62 14.47
CA VAL A 718 13.32 -15.69 13.55
C VAL A 718 12.14 -16.36 12.86
N GLU A 719 12.29 -17.59 12.39
CA GLU A 719 11.21 -18.38 11.79
C GLU A 719 10.04 -18.52 12.78
N ARG A 720 10.31 -18.99 14.00
CA ARG A 720 9.26 -19.21 15.01
C ARG A 720 8.54 -17.93 15.41
N ALA A 721 9.27 -16.81 15.41
CA ALA A 721 8.69 -15.50 15.69
C ALA A 721 7.86 -14.98 14.52
N GLY A 722 8.33 -15.17 13.29
CA GLY A 722 7.82 -14.50 12.09
C GLY A 722 6.91 -15.32 11.21
N SER A 723 6.78 -16.64 11.42
CA SER A 723 6.02 -17.54 10.54
C SER A 723 4.61 -17.02 10.22
N GLN A 724 3.82 -16.66 11.23
CA GLN A 724 2.46 -16.16 11.01
C GLN A 724 2.44 -14.84 10.23
N TYR A 725 3.29 -13.89 10.61
CA TYR A 725 3.41 -12.62 9.90
C TYR A 725 3.82 -12.85 8.44
N ALA A 726 4.81 -13.71 8.20
CA ALA A 726 5.30 -14.06 6.88
C ALA A 726 4.19 -14.62 5.98
N ILE A 727 3.40 -15.54 6.51
CA ILE A 727 2.28 -16.20 5.82
C ILE A 727 1.16 -15.21 5.48
N GLN A 728 0.92 -14.21 6.32
CA GLN A 728 -0.20 -13.28 6.13
C GLN A 728 0.17 -12.02 5.33
N ASN A 729 1.38 -11.49 5.55
CA ASN A 729 1.77 -10.14 5.10
C ASN A 729 2.96 -10.14 4.13
N GLY A 730 3.84 -11.15 4.17
CA GLY A 730 5.07 -11.14 3.38
C GLY A 730 6.14 -10.18 3.95
N PRO A 731 7.10 -9.68 3.12
CA PRO A 731 7.24 -9.89 1.68
C PRO A 731 7.57 -11.34 1.36
N PHE A 732 6.70 -12.00 0.58
CA PHE A 732 6.70 -13.46 0.45
C PHE A 732 8.00 -14.01 -0.17
N HIS A 733 8.58 -13.32 -1.17
CA HIS A 733 9.82 -13.78 -1.82
C HIS A 733 11.02 -13.79 -0.87
N VAL A 734 11.14 -12.78 0.01
CA VAL A 734 12.22 -12.72 1.00
C VAL A 734 12.11 -13.87 1.99
N TRP A 735 10.90 -14.12 2.47
CA TRP A 735 10.64 -15.25 3.39
C TRP A 735 10.88 -16.60 2.72
N MET A 736 10.55 -16.76 1.44
CA MET A 736 10.91 -17.96 0.68
C MET A 736 12.42 -18.16 0.61
N GLU A 737 13.19 -17.11 0.29
CA GLU A 737 14.66 -17.20 0.22
C GLU A 737 15.28 -17.49 1.59
N PHE A 738 14.76 -16.83 2.64
CA PHE A 738 15.15 -17.06 4.02
C PHE A 738 14.95 -18.53 4.43
N CYS A 739 13.74 -19.08 4.20
CA CYS A 739 13.44 -20.47 4.53
C CYS A 739 14.28 -21.45 3.70
N ALA A 740 14.42 -21.20 2.39
CA ALA A 740 15.21 -22.05 1.50
C ALA A 740 16.71 -22.06 1.89
N ARG A 741 17.26 -20.92 2.33
CA ARG A 741 18.63 -20.86 2.87
C ARG A 741 18.74 -21.64 4.18
N GLY A 742 17.81 -21.41 5.12
CA GLY A 742 17.77 -22.13 6.38
C GLY A 742 17.74 -23.66 6.19
N LEU A 743 16.96 -24.15 5.22
CA LEU A 743 16.86 -25.59 4.93
C LEU A 743 18.15 -26.23 4.39
N ARG A 744 19.04 -25.46 3.76
CA ARG A 744 20.35 -25.96 3.29
C ARG A 744 21.36 -26.14 4.42
N GLU A 745 21.23 -25.35 5.47
CA GLU A 745 22.19 -25.29 6.58
C GLU A 745 21.77 -26.20 7.76
N ARG A 746 20.56 -26.76 7.73
CA ARG A 746 19.94 -27.43 8.88
C ARG A 746 19.65 -28.91 8.65
N SER A 747 20.04 -29.73 9.63
CA SER A 747 19.79 -31.17 9.67
C SER A 747 18.74 -31.60 10.70
N ASP A 748 18.45 -30.79 11.73
CA ASP A 748 17.46 -31.14 12.75
C ASP A 748 16.05 -31.31 12.14
N PRO A 749 15.39 -32.47 12.34
CA PRO A 749 14.10 -32.73 11.72
C PRO A 749 12.97 -31.77 12.12
N LYS A 750 12.96 -31.28 13.38
CA LYS A 750 11.91 -30.35 13.83
C LYS A 750 12.12 -28.96 13.24
N GLU A 751 13.35 -28.45 13.27
CA GLU A 751 13.69 -27.16 12.67
C GLU A 751 13.41 -27.14 11.15
N ARG A 752 13.72 -28.25 10.46
CA ARG A 752 13.39 -28.41 9.04
C ARG A 752 11.88 -28.41 8.79
N SER A 753 11.12 -29.11 9.63
CA SER A 753 9.65 -29.15 9.54
C SER A 753 9.02 -27.75 9.69
N ASP A 754 9.51 -26.95 10.64
CA ASP A 754 9.04 -25.57 10.86
C ASP A 754 9.34 -24.67 9.64
N LEU A 755 10.58 -24.71 9.13
CA LEU A 755 10.97 -23.95 7.94
C LEU A 755 10.19 -24.37 6.69
N LEU A 756 9.91 -25.66 6.51
CA LEU A 756 9.12 -26.17 5.39
C LEU A 756 7.66 -25.74 5.49
N TRP A 757 7.10 -25.67 6.70
CA TRP A 757 5.75 -25.15 6.92
C TRP A 757 5.63 -23.69 6.47
N THR A 758 6.55 -22.85 6.94
CA THR A 758 6.58 -21.44 6.58
C THR A 758 6.79 -21.30 5.07
N LEU A 759 7.76 -22.00 4.48
CA LEU A 759 8.04 -22.00 3.04
C LEU A 759 6.82 -22.37 2.20
N ALA A 760 6.13 -23.47 2.53
CA ALA A 760 4.97 -23.94 1.78
C ALA A 760 3.87 -22.88 1.72
N ASN A 761 3.56 -22.28 2.87
CA ASN A 761 2.50 -21.28 2.99
C ASN A 761 2.87 -19.94 2.31
N VAL A 762 4.11 -19.45 2.48
CA VAL A 762 4.52 -18.20 1.79
C VAL A 762 4.62 -18.39 0.28
N ALA A 763 5.05 -19.57 -0.19
CA ALA A 763 5.09 -19.90 -1.60
C ALA A 763 3.68 -19.97 -2.19
N GLN A 764 2.73 -20.59 -1.48
CA GLN A 764 1.32 -20.63 -1.89
C GLN A 764 0.74 -19.21 -1.99
N ARG A 765 1.01 -18.34 -1.00
CA ARG A 765 0.56 -16.94 -0.99
C ARG A 765 1.15 -16.11 -2.11
N MET A 766 2.40 -16.38 -2.48
CA MET A 766 3.06 -15.74 -3.61
C MET A 766 2.50 -16.20 -4.97
N GLY A 767 1.91 -17.39 -5.04
CA GLY A 767 1.50 -18.02 -6.30
C GLY A 767 2.48 -19.08 -6.81
N ALA A 768 3.58 -19.35 -6.10
CA ALA A 768 4.60 -20.33 -6.44
C ALA A 768 4.15 -21.76 -6.07
N MET A 769 3.12 -22.26 -6.76
CA MET A 769 2.43 -23.51 -6.40
C MET A 769 3.36 -24.74 -6.42
N ASP A 770 4.34 -24.78 -7.33
CA ASP A 770 5.35 -25.84 -7.43
C ASP A 770 6.24 -25.93 -6.20
N SER A 771 6.84 -24.81 -5.82
CA SER A 771 7.62 -24.71 -4.59
C SER A 771 6.77 -24.98 -3.34
N ALA A 772 5.51 -24.54 -3.33
CA ALA A 772 4.59 -24.77 -2.22
C ALA A 772 4.31 -26.27 -2.04
N ALA A 773 3.99 -26.97 -3.13
CA ALA A 773 3.70 -28.40 -3.12
C ALA A 773 4.93 -29.22 -2.70
N GLU A 774 6.10 -28.89 -3.25
CA GLU A 774 7.37 -29.56 -2.90
C GLU A 774 7.69 -29.39 -1.40
N ALA A 775 7.56 -28.17 -0.87
CA ALA A 775 7.79 -27.90 0.54
C ALA A 775 6.79 -28.64 1.45
N ALA A 776 5.51 -28.68 1.08
CA ALA A 776 4.48 -29.41 1.83
C ALA A 776 4.71 -30.93 1.82
N GLU A 777 5.17 -31.49 0.69
CA GLU A 777 5.51 -32.91 0.57
C GLU A 777 6.76 -33.27 1.40
N GLN A 778 7.80 -32.44 1.35
CA GLN A 778 8.98 -32.62 2.20
C GLN A 778 8.63 -32.51 3.68
N LYS A 779 7.76 -31.57 4.08
CA LYS A 779 7.31 -31.45 5.47
C LYS A 779 6.58 -32.73 5.92
N LEU A 780 5.67 -33.21 5.09
CA LEU A 780 4.91 -34.45 5.37
C LEU A 780 5.84 -35.64 5.58
N ALA A 781 6.87 -35.80 4.75
CA ALA A 781 7.86 -36.86 4.89
C ALA A 781 8.63 -36.72 6.23
N VAL A 782 9.14 -35.52 6.52
CA VAL A 782 9.88 -35.24 7.76
C VAL A 782 9.04 -35.52 9.00
N ASP A 783 7.77 -35.11 9.04
CA ASP A 783 6.92 -35.29 10.21
C ASP A 783 6.46 -36.74 10.40
N ARG A 784 6.28 -37.49 9.30
CA ARG A 784 6.05 -38.95 9.37
C ARG A 784 7.25 -39.69 9.94
N ASP A 785 8.45 -39.38 9.47
CA ASP A 785 9.69 -40.00 9.97
C ASP A 785 9.93 -39.69 11.46
N ARG A 786 9.47 -38.52 11.93
CA ARG A 786 9.50 -38.12 13.35
C ARG A 786 8.40 -38.74 14.20
N GLY A 787 7.40 -39.38 13.60
CA GLY A 787 6.22 -39.89 14.30
C GLY A 787 5.27 -38.80 14.83
N ASP A 788 5.34 -37.58 14.26
CA ASP A 788 4.50 -36.44 14.66
C ASP A 788 3.22 -36.42 13.81
N GLU A 789 2.24 -37.26 14.17
CA GLU A 789 1.02 -37.46 13.37
C GLU A 789 0.22 -36.16 13.16
N ARG A 790 0.23 -35.26 14.15
CA ARG A 790 -0.46 -33.97 14.06
C ARG A 790 0.17 -33.09 12.99
N GLU A 791 1.49 -32.91 13.03
CA GLU A 791 2.20 -32.08 12.05
C GLU A 791 2.16 -32.69 10.65
N ALA A 792 2.22 -34.03 10.55
CA ALA A 792 2.02 -34.74 9.30
C ALA A 792 0.62 -34.51 8.72
N ALA A 793 -0.43 -34.54 9.55
CA ALA A 793 -1.80 -34.23 9.11
C ALA A 793 -1.93 -32.77 8.63
N LEU A 794 -1.31 -31.80 9.30
CA LEU A 794 -1.28 -30.41 8.86
C LEU A 794 -0.58 -30.24 7.52
N ALA A 795 0.56 -30.91 7.31
CA ALA A 795 1.28 -30.90 6.05
C ALA A 795 0.46 -31.52 4.90
N ALA A 796 -0.25 -32.62 5.18
CA ALA A 796 -1.16 -33.24 4.23
C ALA A 796 -2.33 -32.32 3.86
N GLY A 797 -2.94 -31.63 4.85
CA GLY A 797 -3.98 -30.63 4.62
C GLY A 797 -3.51 -29.47 3.75
N CYS A 798 -2.34 -28.90 4.05
CA CYS A 798 -1.72 -27.85 3.24
C CYS A 798 -1.49 -28.31 1.78
N ARG A 799 -0.99 -29.54 1.58
CA ARG A 799 -0.84 -30.15 0.25
C ARG A 799 -2.18 -30.28 -0.48
N ALA A 800 -3.25 -30.68 0.21
CA ALA A 800 -4.59 -30.75 -0.37
C ALA A 800 -5.10 -29.37 -0.82
N ASP A 801 -4.88 -28.33 -0.02
CA ASP A 801 -5.25 -26.95 -0.37
C ASP A 801 -4.48 -26.44 -1.59
N ILE A 802 -3.20 -26.77 -1.72
CA ILE A 802 -2.37 -26.45 -2.89
C ILE A 802 -2.87 -27.18 -4.14
N LEU A 803 -3.21 -28.47 -4.03
CA LEU A 803 -3.77 -29.26 -5.14
C LEU A 803 -5.14 -28.73 -5.57
N GLN A 804 -5.98 -28.33 -4.61
CA GLN A 804 -7.26 -27.68 -4.89
C GLN A 804 -7.06 -26.36 -5.63
N ALA A 805 -6.11 -25.52 -5.20
CA ALA A 805 -5.77 -24.25 -5.88
C ALA A 805 -5.25 -24.46 -7.31
N ARG A 806 -4.64 -25.62 -7.61
CA ARG A 806 -4.24 -26.03 -8.96
C ARG A 806 -5.36 -26.63 -9.81
N GLY A 807 -6.58 -26.78 -9.27
CA GLY A 807 -7.69 -27.44 -9.94
C GLY A 807 -7.62 -28.98 -9.94
N GLN A 808 -6.73 -29.58 -9.16
CA GLN A 808 -6.55 -31.04 -9.04
C GLN A 808 -7.44 -31.62 -7.92
N LEU A 809 -8.76 -31.43 -8.05
CA LEU A 809 -9.74 -31.70 -6.99
C LEU A 809 -9.77 -33.17 -6.55
N ASP A 810 -9.67 -34.11 -7.48
CA ASP A 810 -9.72 -35.55 -7.17
C ASP A 810 -8.56 -35.98 -6.26
N GLU A 811 -7.37 -35.42 -6.48
CA GLU A 811 -6.19 -35.74 -5.67
C GLU A 811 -6.27 -35.04 -4.31
N ALA A 812 -6.79 -33.81 -4.25
CA ALA A 812 -7.03 -33.11 -2.98
C ALA A 812 -8.05 -33.88 -2.10
N LEU A 813 -9.11 -34.43 -2.69
CA LEU A 813 -10.13 -35.22 -2.00
C LEU A 813 -9.64 -36.59 -1.53
N ARG A 814 -8.56 -37.15 -2.10
CA ARG A 814 -7.97 -38.40 -1.59
C ARG A 814 -7.17 -38.19 -0.31
N ILE A 815 -6.74 -36.96 -0.05
CA ILE A 815 -5.93 -36.59 1.12
C ILE A 815 -6.81 -36.19 2.31
N ARG A 816 -7.96 -35.55 2.03
CA ARG A 816 -8.99 -35.19 3.03
C ARG A 816 -9.88 -36.39 3.35
#